data_AF-A0A099K6Q5-F1
#
_entry.id   AF-A0A099K6Q5-F1
#
_cell.length_a   1.000
_cell.length_b   1.000
_cell.length_c   1.000
_cell.angle_alpha   90.00
_cell.angle_beta   90.00
_cell.angle_gamma   90.00
#
_symmetry.space_group_name_H-M   'P 1'
#
loop_
_entity.id
_entity.type
_entity.pdbx_description
1 polymer ?
#
loop_
_entity_poly.entity_id
_entity_poly.type
_entity_poly.pdbx_seq_one_letter_code
_entity_poly.pdbx_strand_id
1 'polypeptide(L)'
;MIPTNKTLITLAIMTTSILTACGGSDTKKETTIKPTIHEVNTYKEVACKDMLSAPQVSLLTSGSSCGYLTVPEKHALYGKPASTKNIKIAVIKLASTSVNKKADPVVYLEGGPGGSASSSIAQVVETGTFLNDRDVYIVDQRGTGYSKPALFCSEFEEAGTAEQLKACKTRLEAAGIDLTAYHSVHSAMDFIELRKALNISQWNLYGISYGTRLATTIMRENSEGIRSVILDGMFPIEVNGITDTPWANYESLNQVVKNCDNTDGCPADEFKGIIEDIIARMHNEGMIDESREFVQILLELGAEPVIIDYLLAVNEDVSKYASIIETMMAEQGMGEAEGSEVDEQQGEEDKFYNAMGLSTICAEEYPFLNVTALIGENSQGWSASTQVAVGDMYHMGFDKASCEVWNVAPANDIETQAVSSNLPVLMLNGLQDAQTPAAWGILVAQNMPNAQNLTNPQGGHGQLFSDSTCFNTIASDFLAEPNNVVDSSCVDKIPALTYESEEGENSALEQVFSKKTSVFGIPIYGTEQTSDEAMLHAANVMAQYLDNDEDGQPDNALVVEHMLEQGATLIMTKDETEIETLFEKIPESEALQDLYASEVVLAGAGDGFDATIEEVLHLITHVGYAGVYPEVFGEVIGSEIANAMDIARGGQFETIPASYPDSAWYTYDDETCNYSCMVTEYVYWSLTSILGAQAGDERLAQINNEWQLNTLEKVQSKGLAVHALLTNAEYGLATSLPDGDYSAQDFIISPTEADTDEGGGEDGNEEKTASFTFENDDDSADTVYMNGVIGSDTLALMQTLFSTYPQIKTLVMQNVPGSMDDEINLLASMEIRNRGINTHIPADGMVASGGSDMFLAGVKRTIALGARIGVHSWSDGSGKAALDYLKGHQAHDIYLNYYKAIGITTDFYWYTLKAASADSIHWMTAEEMVLYGVLTN
;
A
#
# COMPACT_ATOMS: atom_id res chain seq x y z
N MET A 1 -51.48 -10.72 33.18
CA MET A 1 -50.85 -12.01 33.58
C MET A 1 -49.36 -11.70 33.75
N ILE A 2 -48.82 -11.26 34.89
CA ILE A 2 -48.71 -11.85 36.25
C ILE A 2 -48.12 -13.29 36.20
N PRO A 3 -47.00 -13.61 36.89
CA PRO A 3 -45.92 -12.73 37.37
C PRO A 3 -44.49 -13.35 37.43
N THR A 4 -43.53 -12.43 37.64
CA THR A 4 -42.24 -12.56 38.34
C THR A 4 -42.23 -13.46 39.59
N ASN A 5 -41.07 -14.06 39.92
CA ASN A 5 -40.77 -14.49 41.28
C ASN A 5 -39.37 -14.04 41.74
N LYS A 6 -39.36 -13.14 42.74
CA LYS A 6 -38.21 -12.72 43.55
C LYS A 6 -38.19 -13.58 44.83
N THR A 7 -37.02 -14.06 45.25
CA THR A 7 -36.76 -14.45 46.65
C THR A 7 -35.31 -14.11 46.97
N LEU A 8 -35.02 -12.96 47.59
CA LEU A 8 -34.87 -12.69 49.02
C LEU A 8 -33.59 -13.25 49.66
N ILE A 9 -32.69 -12.29 49.88
CA ILE A 9 -31.52 -12.24 50.76
C ILE A 9 -31.85 -12.85 52.14
N THR A 10 -30.97 -13.72 52.64
CA THR A 10 -30.85 -13.99 54.09
C THR A 10 -29.41 -13.78 54.51
N LEU A 11 -29.19 -12.69 55.24
CA LEU A 11 -27.97 -12.33 55.95
C LEU A 11 -27.84 -13.27 57.17
N ALA A 12 -26.71 -13.99 57.31
CA ALA A 12 -26.39 -14.72 58.54
C ALA A 12 -25.02 -14.26 59.05
N ILE A 13 -25.07 -13.37 60.04
CA ILE A 13 -23.97 -13.01 60.93
C ILE A 13 -23.73 -14.22 61.85
N MET A 14 -22.52 -14.78 61.88
CA MET A 14 -22.06 -15.55 63.03
C MET A 14 -20.69 -15.10 63.51
N THR A 15 -20.73 -14.65 64.76
CA THR A 15 -19.64 -14.25 65.64
C THR A 15 -18.74 -15.41 66.06
N THR A 16 -17.49 -15.05 66.30
CA THR A 16 -16.37 -15.77 66.92
C THR A 16 -16.73 -16.67 68.11
N SER A 17 -16.00 -17.79 68.26
CA SER A 17 -15.72 -18.42 69.56
C SER A 17 -14.43 -19.26 69.52
N ILE A 18 -13.49 -18.81 70.35
CA ILE A 18 -12.21 -19.43 70.72
C ILE A 18 -12.47 -20.71 71.51
N LEU A 19 -11.74 -21.79 71.22
CA LEU A 19 -11.57 -22.92 72.14
C LEU A 19 -10.14 -23.45 72.09
N THR A 20 -9.42 -23.14 73.16
CA THR A 20 -8.16 -23.74 73.61
C THR A 20 -8.35 -25.21 73.97
N ALA A 21 -7.44 -26.08 73.50
CA ALA A 21 -7.21 -27.39 74.10
C ALA A 21 -5.68 -27.66 74.18
N CYS A 22 -5.20 -27.81 75.41
CA CYS A 22 -3.85 -28.25 75.73
C CYS A 22 -3.72 -29.78 75.65
N GLY A 23 -2.55 -30.26 75.24
CA GLY A 23 -1.95 -31.48 75.80
C GLY A 23 -1.61 -32.59 74.80
N GLY A 24 -0.32 -32.78 74.55
CA GLY A 24 0.20 -33.97 73.88
C GLY A 24 1.61 -33.79 73.35
N SER A 25 2.59 -33.95 74.24
CA SER A 25 4.02 -33.87 73.95
C SER A 25 4.48 -34.92 72.94
N ASP A 26 5.20 -34.50 71.91
CA ASP A 26 6.30 -35.29 71.36
C ASP A 26 7.42 -34.37 70.87
N THR A 27 8.57 -34.52 71.51
CA THR A 27 9.80 -33.78 71.28
C THR A 27 10.37 -34.10 69.90
N LYS A 28 10.24 -33.17 68.96
CA LYS A 28 11.22 -32.97 67.89
C LYS A 28 11.77 -31.56 68.02
N LYS A 29 13.11 -31.45 67.99
CA LYS A 29 13.83 -30.17 67.98
C LYS A 29 13.34 -29.36 66.78
N GLU A 30 12.45 -28.41 67.02
CA GLU A 30 12.26 -27.27 66.14
C GLU A 30 13.54 -26.45 66.20
N THR A 31 14.39 -26.63 65.20
CA THR A 31 15.19 -25.51 64.71
C THR A 31 14.20 -24.40 64.41
N THR A 32 14.14 -23.41 65.30
CA THR A 32 13.50 -22.12 65.06
C THR A 32 14.18 -21.51 63.83
N ILE A 33 13.71 -21.89 62.64
CA ILE A 33 13.91 -21.10 61.45
C ILE A 33 13.09 -19.85 61.76
N LYS A 34 13.76 -18.79 62.22
CA LYS A 34 13.22 -17.45 62.06
C LYS A 34 12.75 -17.40 60.60
N PRO A 35 11.48 -17.07 60.30
CA PRO A 35 11.14 -16.73 58.94
C PRO A 35 12.08 -15.59 58.61
N THR A 36 13.07 -15.85 57.77
CA THR A 36 13.69 -14.79 56.99
C THR A 36 12.51 -14.28 56.19
N ILE A 37 11.89 -13.20 56.66
CA ILE A 37 11.03 -12.39 55.82
C ILE A 37 12.01 -11.89 54.77
N HIS A 38 12.14 -12.64 53.67
CA HIS A 38 12.81 -12.14 52.51
C HIS A 38 12.04 -10.87 52.13
N GLU A 39 12.75 -9.76 51.97
CA GLU A 39 12.22 -8.49 51.45
C GLU A 39 11.80 -8.68 49.99
N VAL A 40 10.80 -9.53 49.76
CA VAL A 40 10.09 -9.64 48.50
C VAL A 40 9.19 -8.42 48.42
N ASN A 41 9.16 -7.75 47.27
CA ASN A 41 8.37 -6.54 46.98
C ASN A 41 9.05 -5.22 47.37
N THR A 42 10.37 -5.16 47.21
CA THR A 42 11.12 -3.90 47.35
C THR A 42 11.38 -3.27 45.99
N TYR A 43 10.95 -2.03 45.83
CA TYR A 43 11.36 -1.17 44.72
C TYR A 43 12.66 -0.44 45.11
N LYS A 44 13.66 -0.50 44.24
CA LYS A 44 14.94 0.17 44.45
C LYS A 44 15.35 0.97 43.22
N GLU A 45 15.51 2.26 43.40
CA GLU A 45 16.05 3.15 42.37
C GLU A 45 17.52 2.82 42.04
N VAL A 46 17.86 3.03 40.76
CA VAL A 46 19.21 2.98 40.19
C VAL A 46 19.43 4.23 39.35
N ALA A 47 20.67 4.53 38.96
CA ALA A 47 20.87 5.61 38.01
C ALA A 47 20.30 5.20 36.64
N CYS A 48 19.53 6.06 35.98
CA CYS A 48 18.93 5.71 34.68
C CYS A 48 19.96 5.32 33.63
N LYS A 49 21.13 5.97 33.62
CA LYS A 49 22.28 5.61 32.77
C LYS A 49 22.89 4.22 33.03
N ASP A 50 22.54 3.58 34.16
CA ASP A 50 22.98 2.23 34.49
C ASP A 50 21.94 1.18 34.03
N MET A 51 20.81 1.63 33.48
CA MET A 51 19.71 0.81 32.97
C MET A 51 19.47 1.05 31.48
N LEU A 52 19.28 2.30 31.08
CA LEU A 52 18.86 2.73 29.74
C LEU A 52 20.03 3.09 28.84
N SER A 53 19.84 3.00 27.52
CA SER A 53 20.80 3.49 26.52
C SER A 53 20.97 5.01 26.57
N ALA A 54 22.07 5.50 25.96
CA ALA A 54 22.33 6.93 25.90
C ALA A 54 21.22 7.75 25.20
N PRO A 55 20.65 7.30 24.06
CA PRO A 55 19.49 7.96 23.45
C PRO A 55 18.29 8.03 24.39
N GLN A 56 17.89 6.90 25.00
CA GLN A 56 16.76 6.88 25.95
C GLN A 56 16.99 7.78 27.18
N VAL A 57 18.21 7.82 27.73
CA VAL A 57 18.55 8.72 28.84
C VAL A 57 18.40 10.18 28.44
N SER A 58 18.69 10.54 27.18
CA SER A 58 18.59 11.92 26.69
C SER A 58 17.15 12.44 26.62
N LEU A 59 16.17 11.54 26.49
CA LEU A 59 14.73 11.85 26.49
C LEU A 59 14.18 12.10 27.89
N LEU A 60 14.91 11.74 28.95
CA LEU A 60 14.42 11.85 30.32
C LEU A 60 14.43 13.30 30.84
N THR A 61 13.28 13.74 31.34
CA THR A 61 13.12 15.05 31.98
C THR A 61 13.53 15.06 33.45
N SER A 62 13.70 16.27 34.02
CA SER A 62 14.03 16.43 35.44
C SER A 62 12.93 15.84 36.34
N GLY A 63 13.30 14.91 37.22
CA GLY A 63 12.36 14.21 38.11
C GLY A 63 11.95 12.82 37.63
N SER A 64 12.40 12.42 36.43
CA SER A 64 12.34 11.04 35.95
C SER A 64 13.29 10.15 36.76
N SER A 65 12.95 8.87 36.90
CA SER A 65 13.71 7.92 37.73
C SER A 65 13.63 6.51 37.18
N CYS A 66 14.65 5.70 37.43
CA CYS A 66 14.71 4.31 37.00
C CYS A 66 14.96 3.40 38.21
N GLY A 67 14.39 2.21 38.21
CA GLY A 67 14.54 1.28 39.33
C GLY A 67 14.08 -0.12 39.01
N TYR A 68 14.41 -1.03 39.92
CA TYR A 68 13.98 -2.43 39.84
C TYR A 68 13.01 -2.75 40.98
N LEU A 69 11.88 -3.36 40.64
CA LEU A 69 11.04 -4.07 41.61
C LEU A 69 11.52 -5.52 41.70
N THR A 70 11.78 -6.01 42.91
CA THR A 70 12.12 -7.42 43.14
C THR A 70 10.86 -8.19 43.57
N VAL A 71 10.47 -9.18 42.77
CA VAL A 71 9.25 -10.01 42.93
C VAL A 71 9.61 -11.50 42.88
N PRO A 72 8.78 -12.43 43.39
CA PRO A 72 9.03 -13.85 43.15
C PRO A 72 8.85 -14.16 41.67
N GLU A 73 9.65 -15.10 41.14
CA GLU A 73 9.49 -15.56 39.76
C GLU A 73 8.08 -16.11 39.56
N LYS A 74 7.53 -16.84 40.52
CA LYS A 74 6.14 -17.31 40.49
C LYS A 74 5.39 -16.77 41.69
N HIS A 75 4.32 -16.02 41.45
CA HIS A 75 3.47 -15.46 42.51
C HIS A 75 2.62 -16.53 43.21
N ALA A 76 2.23 -16.25 44.44
CA ALA A 76 1.30 -17.10 45.18
C ALA A 76 -0.13 -16.91 44.65
N LEU A 77 -0.58 -17.83 43.79
CA LEU A 77 -1.88 -17.80 43.14
C LEU A 77 -2.60 -19.15 43.28
N TYR A 78 -3.94 -19.12 43.31
CA TYR A 78 -4.79 -20.33 43.32
C TYR A 78 -4.43 -21.37 44.40
N GLY A 79 -4.00 -20.90 45.58
CA GLY A 79 -3.60 -21.76 46.70
C GLY A 79 -2.22 -22.41 46.54
N LYS A 80 -1.46 -22.07 45.49
CA LYS A 80 -0.04 -22.43 45.34
C LYS A 80 0.84 -21.39 46.02
N PRO A 81 1.92 -21.79 46.71
CA PRO A 81 2.86 -20.85 47.31
C PRO A 81 3.69 -20.15 46.22
N ALA A 82 4.18 -18.95 46.51
CA ALA A 82 5.15 -18.27 45.67
C ALA A 82 6.46 -19.07 45.59
N SER A 83 7.19 -18.94 44.48
CA SER A 83 8.52 -19.51 44.35
C SER A 83 9.52 -18.75 45.23
N THR A 84 10.63 -19.42 45.57
CA THR A 84 11.72 -18.81 46.35
C THR A 84 12.74 -18.07 45.49
N LYS A 85 12.68 -18.25 44.17
CA LYS A 85 13.53 -17.55 43.21
C LYS A 85 12.89 -16.20 42.91
N ASN A 86 13.68 -15.14 42.95
CA ASN A 86 13.21 -13.78 42.65
C ASN A 86 13.71 -13.33 41.28
N ILE A 87 12.92 -12.50 40.63
CA ILE A 87 13.23 -11.80 39.39
C ILE A 87 13.20 -10.28 39.64
N LYS A 88 13.68 -9.50 38.67
CA LYS A 88 13.64 -8.04 38.73
C LYS A 88 12.83 -7.49 37.58
N ILE A 89 11.88 -6.62 37.89
CA ILE A 89 11.06 -5.90 36.92
C ILE A 89 11.63 -4.50 36.77
N ALA A 90 12.01 -4.11 35.55
CA ALA A 90 12.50 -2.79 35.24
C ALA A 90 11.35 -1.79 35.21
N VAL A 91 11.57 -0.62 35.82
CA VAL A 91 10.57 0.43 35.94
C VAL A 91 11.25 1.76 35.65
N ILE A 92 10.76 2.43 34.63
CA ILE A 92 11.14 3.78 34.23
C ILE A 92 9.95 4.68 34.52
N LYS A 93 10.19 5.74 35.28
CA LYS A 93 9.21 6.78 35.53
C LYS A 93 9.60 7.99 34.70
N LEU A 94 8.75 8.35 33.75
CA LEU A 94 8.81 9.61 33.02
C LEU A 94 8.06 10.66 33.84
N ALA A 95 8.75 11.74 34.23
CA ALA A 95 8.12 12.81 34.98
C ALA A 95 7.27 13.71 34.09
N SER A 96 6.12 14.12 34.61
CA SER A 96 5.25 15.12 33.97
C SER A 96 6.05 16.38 33.58
N THR A 97 5.82 16.85 32.35
CA THR A 97 6.38 18.12 31.83
C THR A 97 5.54 19.33 32.23
N SER A 98 4.30 19.12 32.68
CA SER A 98 3.38 20.19 33.09
C SER A 98 3.70 20.79 34.45
N VAL A 99 3.63 22.12 34.52
CA VAL A 99 3.66 22.86 35.80
C VAL A 99 2.44 22.55 36.69
N ASN A 100 1.34 22.07 36.10
CA ASN A 100 0.09 21.71 36.78
C ASN A 100 -0.09 20.19 36.88
N LYS A 101 1.00 19.48 37.18
CA LYS A 101 1.03 18.03 37.35
C LYS A 101 -0.13 17.49 38.21
N LYS A 102 -0.79 16.46 37.72
CA LYS A 102 -1.82 15.68 38.41
C LYS A 102 -1.20 14.59 39.27
N ALA A 103 -1.92 14.19 40.31
CA ALA A 103 -1.43 13.23 41.32
C ALA A 103 -1.66 11.77 40.95
N ASP A 104 -2.47 11.51 39.92
CA ASP A 104 -2.84 10.19 39.41
C ASP A 104 -1.93 9.81 38.21
N PRO A 105 -0.91 8.98 38.40
CA PRO A 105 0.00 8.60 37.32
C PRO A 105 -0.68 7.63 36.33
N VAL A 106 -0.11 7.54 35.14
CA VAL A 106 -0.47 6.53 34.12
C VAL A 106 0.57 5.43 34.13
N VAL A 107 0.12 4.18 33.98
CA VAL A 107 1.00 3.04 33.71
C VAL A 107 0.75 2.59 32.28
N TYR A 108 1.82 2.55 31.50
CA TYR A 108 1.80 2.07 30.13
C TYR A 108 2.04 0.56 30.10
N LEU A 109 1.17 -0.16 29.39
CA LEU A 109 1.18 -1.61 29.24
C LEU A 109 1.35 -1.93 27.76
N GLU A 110 2.57 -2.30 27.39
CA GLU A 110 2.96 -2.62 26.02
C GLU A 110 2.32 -3.93 25.51
N GLY A 111 2.16 -4.00 24.19
CA GLY A 111 1.65 -5.13 23.42
C GLY A 111 2.64 -6.27 23.19
N GLY A 112 2.45 -6.97 22.07
CA GLY A 112 3.11 -8.24 21.75
C GLY A 112 2.10 -9.39 21.85
N PRO A 113 2.14 -10.27 22.87
CA PRO A 113 2.98 -10.28 24.06
C PRO A 113 4.46 -10.50 23.75
N GLY A 114 5.32 -9.83 24.50
CA GLY A 114 6.77 -9.85 24.29
C GLY A 114 7.35 -8.52 23.83
N GLY A 115 6.54 -7.47 23.67
CA GLY A 115 7.02 -6.12 23.43
C GLY A 115 7.74 -5.53 24.66
N SER A 116 8.77 -4.72 24.41
CA SER A 116 9.51 -3.99 25.43
C SER A 116 8.84 -2.64 25.68
N ALA A 117 8.34 -2.37 26.89
CA ALA A 117 7.70 -1.07 27.13
C ALA A 117 8.71 0.09 27.06
N SER A 118 9.97 -0.18 27.39
CA SER A 118 11.06 0.80 27.37
C SER A 118 11.49 1.24 25.97
N SER A 119 11.24 0.46 24.90
CA SER A 119 11.48 0.95 23.53
C SER A 119 10.51 2.08 23.17
N SER A 120 9.32 2.10 23.77
CA SER A 120 8.27 3.11 23.55
C SER A 120 8.52 4.44 24.29
N ILE A 121 9.68 4.64 24.92
CA ILE A 121 10.01 5.90 25.64
C ILE A 121 9.97 7.10 24.67
N ALA A 122 10.54 6.98 23.47
CA ALA A 122 10.54 8.06 22.48
C ALA A 122 9.11 8.43 22.08
N GLN A 123 8.32 7.45 21.65
CA GLN A 123 6.91 7.64 21.29
C GLN A 123 6.10 8.29 22.42
N VAL A 124 6.25 7.81 23.66
CA VAL A 124 5.53 8.38 24.81
C VAL A 124 5.93 9.83 25.09
N VAL A 125 7.20 10.18 24.92
CA VAL A 125 7.71 11.55 25.17
C VAL A 125 7.34 12.50 24.05
N GLU A 126 7.40 12.05 22.80
CA GLU A 126 7.30 12.89 21.61
C GLU A 126 5.85 13.06 21.15
N THR A 127 5.09 11.96 21.05
CA THR A 127 3.70 11.99 20.51
C THR A 127 2.64 11.82 21.61
N GLY A 128 3.03 11.37 22.82
CA GLY A 128 2.17 11.15 23.98
C GLY A 128 1.61 12.38 24.67
N THR A 129 1.23 13.41 23.93
CA THR A 129 0.89 14.74 24.45
C THR A 129 -0.26 14.73 25.47
N PHE A 130 -1.19 13.77 25.39
CA PHE A 130 -2.29 13.56 26.33
C PHE A 130 -1.83 13.15 27.74
N LEU A 131 -0.58 12.72 27.90
CA LEU A 131 0.04 12.29 29.16
C LEU A 131 0.87 13.40 29.84
N ASN A 132 1.06 14.55 29.20
CA ASN A 132 1.99 15.61 29.63
C ASN A 132 1.78 16.11 31.08
N ASP A 133 0.56 16.05 31.59
CA ASP A 133 0.21 16.50 32.95
C ASP A 133 0.33 15.42 34.04
N ARG A 134 0.83 14.23 33.71
CA ARG A 134 0.96 13.09 34.65
C ARG A 134 2.37 12.49 34.60
N ASP A 135 2.75 11.83 35.69
CA ASP A 135 3.89 10.92 35.62
C ASP A 135 3.45 9.66 34.86
N VAL A 136 4.31 9.14 33.99
CA VAL A 136 4.08 7.89 33.27
C VAL A 136 5.06 6.83 33.77
N TYR A 137 4.55 5.67 34.14
CA TYR A 137 5.35 4.50 34.49
C TYR A 137 5.41 3.56 33.28
N ILE A 138 6.60 3.50 32.69
CA ILE A 138 6.98 2.52 31.68
C ILE A 138 7.58 1.33 32.41
N VAL A 139 7.01 0.15 32.22
CA VAL A 139 7.39 -1.06 32.96
C VAL A 139 7.61 -2.18 31.98
N ASP A 140 8.87 -2.60 31.82
CA ASP A 140 9.16 -3.81 31.07
C ASP A 140 8.59 -4.99 31.85
N GLN A 141 7.65 -5.70 31.25
CA GLN A 141 7.03 -6.87 31.86
C GLN A 141 8.08 -7.93 32.15
N ARG A 142 7.75 -8.86 33.06
CA ARG A 142 8.61 -10.05 33.30
C ARG A 142 8.99 -10.72 31.98
N GLY A 143 10.29 -10.88 31.75
CA GLY A 143 10.79 -11.50 30.52
C GLY A 143 10.97 -10.56 29.33
N THR A 144 10.76 -9.26 29.47
CA THR A 144 10.93 -8.28 28.38
C THR A 144 11.93 -7.17 28.76
N GLY A 145 12.49 -6.49 27.76
CA GLY A 145 13.36 -5.33 27.90
C GLY A 145 14.46 -5.50 28.96
N TYR A 146 14.56 -4.52 29.86
CA TYR A 146 15.56 -4.50 30.92
C TYR A 146 15.20 -5.33 32.15
N SER A 147 14.03 -5.98 32.17
CA SER A 147 13.65 -6.94 33.21
C SER A 147 14.56 -8.17 33.20
N LYS A 148 14.76 -8.79 34.36
CA LYS A 148 15.74 -9.87 34.55
C LYS A 148 15.08 -11.10 35.17
N PRO A 149 15.06 -12.25 34.47
CA PRO A 149 15.63 -12.49 33.14
C PRO A 149 14.81 -11.86 32.00
N ALA A 150 15.45 -11.60 30.87
CA ALA A 150 14.81 -11.25 29.60
C ALA A 150 14.71 -12.53 28.74
N LEU A 151 13.55 -12.77 28.13
CA LEU A 151 13.15 -14.02 27.50
C LEU A 151 13.05 -13.84 25.97
N PHE A 152 14.20 -13.74 25.31
CA PHE A 152 14.28 -13.78 23.85
C PHE A 152 14.80 -15.13 23.36
N CYS A 153 14.40 -15.53 22.17
CA CYS A 153 14.99 -16.67 21.46
C CYS A 153 16.13 -16.16 20.59
N SER A 154 17.37 -16.55 20.88
CA SER A 154 18.51 -16.23 20.01
C SER A 154 18.62 -17.17 18.80
N GLU A 155 17.70 -18.14 18.73
CA GLU A 155 17.68 -19.21 17.75
C GLU A 155 16.94 -18.82 16.47
N PHE A 156 16.12 -17.77 16.51
CA PHE A 156 15.30 -17.23 15.42
C PHE A 156 14.88 -15.79 15.78
N GLU A 157 14.55 -14.97 14.79
CA GLU A 157 14.14 -13.58 15.03
C GLU A 157 12.62 -13.47 15.30
N GLU A 158 11.78 -13.86 14.34
CA GLU A 158 10.31 -13.72 14.49
C GLU A 158 9.61 -15.05 14.81
N ALA A 159 9.68 -16.01 13.89
CA ALA A 159 9.08 -17.33 14.02
C ALA A 159 10.15 -18.43 13.92
N GLY A 160 10.07 -19.42 14.81
CA GLY A 160 11.05 -20.49 14.90
C GLY A 160 10.51 -21.82 14.37
N THR A 161 11.36 -22.59 13.69
CA THR A 161 11.10 -24.01 13.42
C THR A 161 10.95 -24.80 14.73
N ALA A 162 10.34 -25.98 14.68
CA ALA A 162 10.21 -26.86 15.84
C ALA A 162 11.56 -27.15 16.54
N GLU A 163 12.64 -27.29 15.76
CA GLU A 163 14.00 -27.48 16.27
C GLU A 163 14.51 -26.23 17.01
N GLN A 164 14.32 -25.04 16.43
CA GLN A 164 14.74 -23.76 17.02
C GLN A 164 13.95 -23.45 18.31
N LEU A 165 12.64 -23.65 18.29
CA LEU A 165 11.78 -23.49 19.47
C LEU A 165 12.22 -24.41 20.61
N LYS A 166 12.50 -25.68 20.30
CA LYS A 166 12.98 -26.65 21.29
C LYS A 166 14.36 -26.26 21.84
N ALA A 167 15.25 -25.74 21.00
CA ALA A 167 16.56 -25.27 21.41
C ALA A 167 16.45 -24.06 22.35
N CYS A 168 15.63 -23.06 21.99
CA CYS A 168 15.35 -21.89 22.81
C CYS A 168 14.79 -22.29 24.18
N LYS A 169 13.74 -23.12 24.20
CA LYS A 169 13.16 -23.65 25.44
C LYS A 169 14.22 -24.33 26.31
N THR A 170 15.00 -25.24 25.72
CA THR A 170 16.03 -26.00 26.45
C THR A 170 17.07 -25.07 27.07
N ARG A 171 17.49 -24.03 26.34
CA ARG A 171 18.44 -23.02 26.82
C ARG A 171 17.89 -22.25 28.02
N LEU A 172 16.64 -21.78 27.94
CA LEU A 172 16.00 -21.02 29.02
C LEU A 172 15.77 -21.89 30.28
N GLU A 173 15.28 -23.12 30.11
CA GLU A 173 15.10 -24.07 31.22
C GLU A 173 16.46 -24.46 31.85
N ALA A 174 17.51 -24.63 31.05
CA ALA A 174 18.86 -24.89 31.55
C ALA A 174 19.45 -23.69 32.34
N ALA A 175 19.03 -22.46 32.02
CA ALA A 175 19.31 -21.27 32.83
C ALA A 175 18.48 -21.21 34.13
N GLY A 176 17.61 -22.19 34.36
CA GLY A 176 16.78 -22.33 35.55
C GLY A 176 15.55 -21.43 35.52
N ILE A 177 15.12 -20.96 34.35
CA ILE A 177 13.92 -20.14 34.15
C ILE A 177 12.67 -21.04 34.18
N ASP A 178 11.68 -20.66 35.00
CA ASP A 178 10.39 -21.35 35.03
C ASP A 178 9.42 -20.68 34.06
N LEU A 179 9.36 -21.18 32.82
CA LEU A 179 8.52 -20.64 31.75
C LEU A 179 7.02 -20.60 32.13
N THR A 180 6.58 -21.43 33.10
CA THR A 180 5.19 -21.42 33.59
C THR A 180 4.86 -20.21 34.48
N ALA A 181 5.77 -19.26 34.60
CA ALA A 181 5.58 -18.03 35.35
C ALA A 181 5.55 -16.77 34.47
N TYR A 182 5.63 -16.91 33.15
CA TYR A 182 5.69 -15.80 32.19
C TYR A 182 4.41 -15.79 31.34
N HIS A 183 3.32 -15.39 31.98
CA HIS A 183 2.00 -15.17 31.38
C HIS A 183 1.23 -14.09 32.17
N SER A 184 0.08 -13.64 31.67
CA SER A 184 -0.61 -12.39 32.03
C SER A 184 -0.87 -12.23 33.53
N VAL A 185 -1.36 -13.25 34.24
CA VAL A 185 -1.69 -13.11 35.68
C VAL A 185 -0.46 -12.83 36.53
N HIS A 186 0.68 -13.42 36.17
CA HIS A 186 1.92 -13.24 36.89
C HIS A 186 2.52 -11.86 36.61
N SER A 187 2.43 -11.38 35.37
CA SER A 187 2.74 -9.99 35.01
C SER A 187 1.82 -9.02 35.77
N ALA A 188 0.51 -9.25 35.81
CA ALA A 188 -0.45 -8.39 36.51
C ALA A 188 -0.13 -8.23 38.01
N MET A 189 0.31 -9.31 38.66
CA MET A 189 0.75 -9.26 40.05
C MET A 189 1.98 -8.37 40.25
N ASP A 190 2.90 -8.30 39.28
CA ASP A 190 4.05 -7.39 39.35
C ASP A 190 3.62 -5.92 39.38
N PHE A 191 2.65 -5.55 38.53
CA PHE A 191 2.07 -4.20 38.52
C PHE A 191 1.36 -3.89 39.84
N ILE A 192 0.61 -4.85 40.39
CA ILE A 192 -0.08 -4.69 41.68
C ILE A 192 0.92 -4.48 42.83
N GLU A 193 2.02 -5.23 42.82
CA GLU A 193 3.08 -5.09 43.82
C GLU A 193 3.88 -3.81 43.62
N LEU A 194 4.15 -3.39 42.38
CA LEU A 194 4.80 -2.14 42.05
C LEU A 194 4.03 -0.95 42.63
N ARG A 195 2.73 -0.88 42.33
CA ARG A 195 1.85 0.18 42.85
C ARG A 195 1.91 0.30 44.36
N LYS A 196 1.87 -0.86 45.06
CA LYS A 196 1.98 -0.93 46.52
C LYS A 196 3.35 -0.48 47.02
N ALA A 197 4.44 -0.92 46.38
CA ALA A 197 5.80 -0.57 46.75
C ALA A 197 6.08 0.95 46.56
N LEU A 198 5.48 1.56 45.54
CA LEU A 198 5.54 3.00 45.27
C LEU A 198 4.58 3.83 46.15
N ASN A 199 3.76 3.20 46.99
CA ASN A 199 2.71 3.83 47.79
C ASN A 199 1.69 4.64 46.97
N ILE A 200 1.39 4.19 45.75
CA ILE A 200 0.36 4.80 44.90
C ILE A 200 -0.99 4.21 45.28
N SER A 201 -1.95 5.04 45.67
CA SER A 201 -3.28 4.56 46.09
C SER A 201 -4.04 3.97 44.91
N GLN A 202 -4.13 4.73 43.82
CA GLN A 202 -4.70 4.34 42.54
C GLN A 202 -3.89 4.98 41.42
N TRP A 203 -3.85 4.33 40.28
CA TRP A 203 -3.27 4.83 39.03
C TRP A 203 -4.24 4.63 37.88
N ASN A 204 -3.96 5.24 36.73
CA ASN A 204 -4.66 4.98 35.49
C ASN A 204 -3.87 3.94 34.70
N LEU A 205 -4.55 2.97 34.10
CA LEU A 205 -3.93 2.01 33.19
C LEU A 205 -4.11 2.49 31.75
N TYR A 206 -3.09 2.36 30.94
CA TYR A 206 -3.20 2.47 29.49
C TYR A 206 -2.53 1.25 28.88
N GLY A 207 -3.32 0.40 28.24
CA GLY A 207 -2.83 -0.76 27.51
C GLY A 207 -3.11 -0.65 26.03
N ILE A 208 -2.15 -1.06 25.22
CA ILE A 208 -2.25 -1.17 23.77
C ILE A 208 -2.10 -2.64 23.34
N SER A 209 -2.89 -3.10 22.37
CA SER A 209 -2.79 -4.47 21.83
C SER A 209 -2.91 -5.53 22.93
N TYR A 210 -2.01 -6.51 23.03
CA TYR A 210 -1.93 -7.44 24.18
C TYR A 210 -1.90 -6.74 25.55
N GLY A 211 -1.36 -5.53 25.65
CA GLY A 211 -1.42 -4.70 26.85
C GLY A 211 -2.84 -4.46 27.37
N THR A 212 -3.86 -4.51 26.51
CA THR A 212 -5.28 -4.47 26.91
C THR A 212 -5.74 -5.75 27.63
N ARG A 213 -5.25 -6.92 27.19
CA ARG A 213 -5.45 -8.21 27.90
C ARG A 213 -4.77 -8.19 29.27
N LEU A 214 -3.57 -7.63 29.34
CA LEU A 214 -2.88 -7.44 30.62
C LEU A 214 -3.62 -6.44 31.52
N ALA A 215 -4.10 -5.32 30.98
CA ALA A 215 -4.88 -4.33 31.72
C ALA A 215 -6.15 -4.95 32.33
N THR A 216 -6.91 -5.70 31.54
CA THR A 216 -8.11 -6.40 32.01
C THR A 216 -7.80 -7.51 33.01
N THR A 217 -6.65 -8.17 32.88
CA THR A 217 -6.13 -9.08 33.90
C THR A 217 -5.85 -8.35 35.22
N ILE A 218 -5.21 -7.18 35.20
CA ILE A 218 -5.00 -6.35 36.40
C ILE A 218 -6.34 -5.89 37.00
N MET A 219 -7.34 -5.56 36.17
CA MET A 219 -8.68 -5.21 36.64
C MET A 219 -9.34 -6.35 37.42
N ARG A 220 -9.21 -7.60 36.94
CA ARG A 220 -9.71 -8.80 37.62
C ARG A 220 -9.03 -9.01 38.97
N GLU A 221 -7.71 -8.89 39.02
CA GLU A 221 -6.91 -9.20 40.21
C GLU A 221 -6.87 -8.04 41.24
N ASN A 222 -6.99 -6.77 40.81
CA ASN A 222 -6.93 -5.60 41.70
C ASN A 222 -7.69 -4.35 41.21
N SER A 223 -9.00 -4.45 41.01
CA SER A 223 -9.84 -3.29 40.67
C SER A 223 -9.73 -2.09 41.63
N GLU A 224 -9.55 -2.32 42.94
CA GLU A 224 -9.42 -1.23 43.94
C GLU A 224 -8.18 -0.34 43.73
N GLY A 225 -7.15 -0.84 43.04
CA GLY A 225 -5.92 -0.10 42.75
C GLY A 225 -5.97 0.76 41.50
N ILE A 226 -7.12 0.82 40.81
CA ILE A 226 -7.28 1.44 39.50
C ILE A 226 -8.25 2.61 39.61
N ARG A 227 -7.91 3.74 38.99
CA ARG A 227 -8.76 4.94 38.89
C ARG A 227 -9.56 4.93 37.59
N SER A 228 -8.88 4.73 36.45
CA SER A 228 -9.48 4.57 35.12
C SER A 228 -8.58 3.71 34.23
N VAL A 229 -9.11 3.26 33.10
CA VAL A 229 -8.41 2.40 32.14
C VAL A 229 -8.63 2.93 30.72
N ILE A 230 -7.57 3.02 29.93
CA ILE A 230 -7.62 3.18 28.48
C ILE A 230 -7.21 1.84 27.86
N LEU A 231 -8.04 1.31 26.97
CA LEU A 231 -7.81 0.09 26.21
C LEU A 231 -7.80 0.47 24.72
N ASP A 232 -6.64 0.38 24.09
CA ASP A 232 -6.42 0.82 22.70
C ASP A 232 -6.02 -0.36 21.82
N GLY A 233 -6.85 -0.73 20.85
CA GLY A 233 -6.71 -2.00 20.13
C GLY A 233 -7.01 -3.19 21.06
N MET A 234 -8.29 -3.44 21.34
CA MET A 234 -8.72 -4.39 22.37
C MET A 234 -8.46 -5.84 21.97
N PHE A 235 -7.61 -6.55 22.72
CA PHE A 235 -7.47 -8.01 22.67
C PHE A 235 -8.16 -8.69 23.88
N PRO A 236 -9.38 -9.25 23.73
CA PRO A 236 -10.18 -9.77 24.84
C PRO A 236 -9.61 -11.04 25.46
N ILE A 237 -9.81 -11.29 26.76
CA ILE A 237 -9.42 -12.55 27.42
C ILE A 237 -10.26 -13.73 26.89
N GLU A 238 -11.51 -13.47 26.53
CA GLU A 238 -12.51 -14.44 26.09
C GLU A 238 -12.44 -14.81 24.59
N VAL A 239 -11.45 -14.30 23.88
CA VAL A 239 -11.14 -14.62 22.47
C VAL A 239 -9.85 -15.44 22.44
N ASN A 240 -9.78 -16.43 21.56
CA ASN A 240 -8.61 -17.30 21.41
C ASN A 240 -7.91 -16.96 20.09
N GLY A 241 -6.83 -16.18 20.13
CA GLY A 241 -6.06 -15.78 18.95
C GLY A 241 -5.65 -16.98 18.08
N ILE A 242 -5.25 -18.12 18.65
CA ILE A 242 -4.88 -19.30 17.84
C ILE A 242 -6.05 -19.80 16.96
N THR A 243 -7.29 -19.82 17.47
CA THR A 243 -8.44 -20.33 16.69
C THR A 243 -9.25 -19.25 16.02
N ASP A 244 -9.16 -18.01 16.50
CA ASP A 244 -10.02 -16.90 16.12
C ASP A 244 -9.29 -15.91 15.20
N THR A 245 -7.98 -16.06 14.95
CA THR A 245 -7.25 -15.27 13.94
C THR A 245 -7.93 -15.33 12.57
N PRO A 246 -8.34 -16.50 12.02
CA PRO A 246 -9.08 -16.51 10.77
C PRO A 246 -10.37 -15.69 10.84
N TRP A 247 -11.12 -15.75 11.96
CA TRP A 247 -12.33 -14.95 12.14
C TRP A 247 -12.02 -13.45 12.12
N ALA A 248 -10.96 -13.02 12.79
CA ALA A 248 -10.49 -11.63 12.83
C ALA A 248 -10.08 -11.15 11.44
N ASN A 249 -9.30 -11.95 10.72
CA ASN A 249 -8.84 -11.61 9.37
C ASN A 249 -10.00 -11.49 8.39
N TYR A 250 -11.06 -12.30 8.51
CA TYR A 250 -12.27 -12.08 7.73
C TYR A 250 -13.01 -10.81 8.10
N GLU A 251 -13.09 -10.48 9.39
CA GLU A 251 -13.71 -9.21 9.82
C GLU A 251 -12.98 -8.03 9.17
N SER A 252 -11.65 -8.05 9.19
CA SER A 252 -10.80 -7.02 8.59
C SER A 252 -10.90 -7.01 7.07
N LEU A 253 -10.87 -8.16 6.38
CA LEU A 253 -11.06 -8.26 4.92
C LEU A 253 -12.44 -7.73 4.50
N ASN A 254 -13.49 -8.08 5.25
CA ASN A 254 -14.84 -7.57 4.99
C ASN A 254 -14.89 -6.05 5.16
N GLN A 255 -14.15 -5.52 6.13
CA GLN A 255 -14.08 -4.08 6.35
C GLN A 255 -13.30 -3.39 5.22
N VAL A 256 -12.17 -3.95 4.77
CA VAL A 256 -11.40 -3.46 3.61
C VAL A 256 -12.28 -3.36 2.36
N VAL A 257 -13.01 -4.43 2.01
CA VAL A 257 -13.97 -4.40 0.89
C VAL A 257 -15.04 -3.33 1.11
N LYS A 258 -15.62 -3.27 2.31
CA LYS A 258 -16.65 -2.27 2.63
C LYS A 258 -16.13 -0.84 2.57
N ASN A 259 -14.86 -0.59 2.86
CA ASN A 259 -14.31 0.76 2.68
C ASN A 259 -14.31 1.13 1.21
N CYS A 260 -13.90 0.22 0.33
CA CYS A 260 -14.00 0.42 -1.11
C CYS A 260 -15.45 0.73 -1.54
N ASP A 261 -16.45 0.01 -0.99
CA ASP A 261 -17.88 0.31 -1.22
C ASP A 261 -18.31 1.74 -0.84
N ASN A 262 -17.61 2.38 0.10
CA ASN A 262 -17.97 3.70 0.63
C ASN A 262 -17.07 4.83 0.13
N THR A 263 -16.17 4.54 -0.81
CA THR A 263 -15.20 5.49 -1.35
C THR A 263 -15.48 5.72 -2.83
N ASP A 264 -15.66 6.99 -3.22
CA ASP A 264 -15.83 7.38 -4.62
C ASP A 264 -14.56 6.99 -5.41
N GLY A 265 -14.72 6.45 -6.63
CA GLY A 265 -13.60 5.98 -7.46
C GLY A 265 -13.13 4.55 -7.19
N CYS A 266 -13.52 3.91 -6.09
CA CYS A 266 -13.13 2.51 -5.82
C CYS A 266 -14.14 1.51 -6.42
N PRO A 267 -13.73 0.55 -7.29
CA PRO A 267 -14.64 -0.37 -7.95
C PRO A 267 -14.99 -1.55 -7.03
N ALA A 268 -15.75 -1.29 -5.96
CA ALA A 268 -16.18 -2.22 -4.92
C ALA A 268 -16.48 -3.68 -5.33
N ASP A 269 -17.39 -3.87 -6.28
CA ASP A 269 -17.80 -5.20 -6.75
C ASP A 269 -16.65 -5.94 -7.49
N GLU A 270 -15.75 -5.19 -8.14
CA GLU A 270 -14.57 -5.73 -8.81
C GLU A 270 -13.41 -5.93 -7.83
N PHE A 271 -13.26 -5.04 -6.85
CA PHE A 271 -12.20 -5.05 -5.84
C PHE A 271 -12.15 -6.36 -5.06
N LYS A 272 -13.32 -6.81 -4.58
CA LYS A 272 -13.43 -8.14 -3.97
C LYS A 272 -13.13 -9.26 -4.97
N GLY A 273 -13.62 -9.13 -6.21
CA GLY A 273 -13.39 -10.11 -7.27
C GLY A 273 -11.91 -10.28 -7.63
N ILE A 274 -11.15 -9.18 -7.67
CA ILE A 274 -9.70 -9.14 -7.92
C ILE A 274 -8.96 -9.89 -6.81
N ILE A 275 -9.28 -9.61 -5.54
CA ILE A 275 -8.70 -10.35 -4.40
C ILE A 275 -8.97 -11.86 -4.53
N GLU A 276 -10.21 -12.26 -4.88
CA GLU A 276 -10.55 -13.66 -5.07
C GLU A 276 -9.82 -14.30 -6.27
N ASP A 277 -9.66 -13.57 -7.37
CA ASP A 277 -8.96 -14.04 -8.57
C ASP A 277 -7.45 -14.19 -8.34
N ILE A 278 -6.79 -13.21 -7.74
CA ILE A 278 -5.36 -13.27 -7.36
C ILE A 278 -5.11 -14.52 -6.53
N ILE A 279 -5.86 -14.71 -5.44
CA ILE A 279 -5.70 -15.87 -4.56
C ILE A 279 -5.95 -17.18 -5.33
N ALA A 280 -6.96 -17.21 -6.21
CA ALA A 280 -7.24 -18.39 -7.01
C ALA A 280 -6.11 -18.71 -8.01
N ARG A 281 -5.51 -17.69 -8.66
CA ARG A 281 -4.35 -17.85 -9.56
C ARG A 281 -3.11 -18.31 -8.81
N MET A 282 -2.77 -17.68 -7.68
CA MET A 282 -1.69 -18.13 -6.80
C MET A 282 -1.86 -19.61 -6.42
N HIS A 283 -3.08 -20.03 -6.05
CA HIS A 283 -3.34 -21.43 -5.71
C HIS A 283 -3.18 -22.39 -6.90
N ASN A 284 -3.60 -21.97 -8.10
CA ASN A 284 -3.42 -22.76 -9.33
C ASN A 284 -1.94 -22.94 -9.70
N GLU A 285 -1.10 -21.98 -9.35
CA GLU A 285 0.36 -22.04 -9.53
C GLU A 285 1.08 -22.77 -8.39
N GLY A 286 0.36 -23.14 -7.32
CA GLY A 286 0.89 -23.85 -6.16
C GLY A 286 1.45 -22.93 -5.06
N MET A 287 1.21 -21.63 -5.16
CA MET A 287 1.66 -20.57 -4.25
C MET A 287 0.71 -20.41 -3.05
N ILE A 288 0.50 -21.49 -2.30
CA ILE A 288 -0.47 -21.50 -1.18
C ILE A 288 0.05 -20.68 0.00
N ASP A 289 1.34 -20.76 0.32
CA ASP A 289 1.93 -20.08 1.47
C ASP A 289 2.01 -18.57 1.20
N GLU A 290 2.43 -18.22 -0.01
CA GLU A 290 2.51 -16.87 -0.55
C GLU A 290 1.13 -16.19 -0.60
N SER A 291 0.06 -16.93 -0.92
CA SER A 291 -1.29 -16.36 -0.90
C SER A 291 -1.73 -15.88 0.49
N ARG A 292 -1.15 -16.44 1.56
CA ARG A 292 -1.40 -15.99 2.94
C ARG A 292 -0.68 -14.69 3.23
N GLU A 293 0.55 -14.58 2.73
CA GLU A 293 1.37 -13.38 2.83
C GLU A 293 0.75 -12.22 2.04
N PHE A 294 0.25 -12.48 0.83
CA PHE A 294 -0.56 -11.51 0.07
C PHE A 294 -1.76 -10.99 0.88
N VAL A 295 -2.53 -11.88 1.52
CA VAL A 295 -3.66 -11.47 2.37
C VAL A 295 -3.18 -10.67 3.60
N GLN A 296 -2.04 -11.04 4.18
CA GLN A 296 -1.46 -10.30 5.31
C GLN A 296 -1.08 -8.87 4.91
N ILE A 297 -0.37 -8.70 3.80
CA ILE A 297 -0.01 -7.38 3.24
C ILE A 297 -1.28 -6.58 2.94
N LEU A 298 -2.28 -7.22 2.31
CA LEU A 298 -3.55 -6.56 2.00
C LEU A 298 -4.27 -6.02 3.24
N LEU A 299 -4.21 -6.77 4.36
CA LEU A 299 -4.78 -6.35 5.63
C LEU A 299 -4.00 -5.19 6.27
N GLU A 300 -2.68 -5.17 6.12
CA GLU A 300 -1.81 -4.10 6.60
C GLU A 300 -2.02 -2.80 5.82
N LEU A 301 -2.21 -2.90 4.50
CA LEU A 301 -2.53 -1.78 3.63
C LEU A 301 -3.99 -1.32 3.71
N GLY A 302 -4.84 -1.96 4.52
CA GLY A 302 -6.29 -1.71 4.54
C GLY A 302 -6.73 -0.26 4.77
N ALA A 303 -5.85 0.56 5.35
CA ALA A 303 -6.03 1.99 5.59
C ALA A 303 -5.25 2.91 4.64
N GLU A 304 -4.39 2.34 3.79
CA GLU A 304 -3.45 3.10 2.96
C GLU A 304 -4.00 3.24 1.52
N PRO A 305 -3.91 4.42 0.88
CA PRO A 305 -4.36 4.60 -0.51
C PRO A 305 -3.70 3.65 -1.50
N VAL A 306 -2.42 3.31 -1.24
CA VAL A 306 -1.57 2.42 -2.06
C VAL A 306 -2.10 0.98 -2.17
N ILE A 307 -3.11 0.60 -1.38
CA ILE A 307 -3.73 -0.73 -1.48
C ILE A 307 -4.30 -1.04 -2.87
N ILE A 308 -4.82 -0.03 -3.57
CA ILE A 308 -5.35 -0.21 -4.91
C ILE A 308 -4.21 -0.53 -5.87
N ASP A 309 -3.16 0.30 -5.86
CA ASP A 309 -2.00 0.14 -6.74
C ASP A 309 -1.31 -1.20 -6.48
N TYR A 310 -1.19 -1.61 -5.21
CA TYR A 310 -0.68 -2.92 -4.82
C TYR A 310 -1.53 -4.04 -5.41
N LEU A 311 -2.86 -3.96 -5.23
CA LEU A 311 -3.76 -4.97 -5.76
C LEU A 311 -3.71 -5.07 -7.28
N LEU A 312 -3.64 -3.94 -7.99
CA LEU A 312 -3.57 -3.91 -9.44
C LEU A 312 -2.25 -4.48 -9.95
N ALA A 313 -1.12 -4.10 -9.36
CA ALA A 313 0.19 -4.63 -9.72
C ALA A 313 0.29 -6.15 -9.46
N VAL A 314 -0.22 -6.64 -8.32
CA VAL A 314 -0.26 -8.08 -8.04
C VAL A 314 -1.25 -8.79 -8.97
N ASN A 315 -2.33 -8.13 -9.37
CA ASN A 315 -3.26 -8.67 -10.34
C ASN A 315 -2.59 -8.91 -11.70
N GLU A 316 -1.69 -8.03 -12.13
CA GLU A 316 -0.92 -8.21 -13.36
C GLU A 316 0.01 -9.43 -13.28
N ASP A 317 0.81 -9.52 -12.22
CA ASP A 317 1.76 -10.63 -12.01
C ASP A 317 1.80 -11.09 -10.55
N VAL A 318 1.08 -12.18 -10.27
CA VAL A 318 1.02 -12.77 -8.92
C VAL A 318 2.36 -13.29 -8.42
N SER A 319 3.33 -13.53 -9.30
CA SER A 319 4.67 -13.99 -8.92
C SER A 319 5.53 -12.88 -8.31
N LYS A 320 5.15 -11.61 -8.51
CA LYS A 320 5.85 -10.41 -8.02
C LYS A 320 5.25 -9.84 -6.74
N TYR A 321 4.30 -10.51 -6.09
CA TYR A 321 3.56 -9.97 -4.94
C TYR A 321 4.44 -9.41 -3.81
N ALA A 322 5.62 -9.99 -3.58
CA ALA A 322 6.58 -9.55 -2.57
C ALA A 322 7.44 -8.36 -3.06
N SER A 323 7.96 -8.41 -4.30
CA SER A 323 8.78 -7.32 -4.83
C SER A 323 7.98 -6.04 -5.08
N ILE A 324 6.69 -6.16 -5.40
CA ILE A 324 5.81 -5.01 -5.64
C ILE A 324 5.73 -4.15 -4.38
N ILE A 325 5.49 -4.75 -3.21
CA ILE A 325 5.40 -3.97 -1.98
C ILE A 325 6.75 -3.35 -1.59
N GLU A 326 7.86 -4.04 -1.84
CA GLU A 326 9.22 -3.50 -1.62
C GLU A 326 9.46 -2.24 -2.46
N THR A 327 9.14 -2.28 -3.76
CA THR A 327 9.25 -1.14 -4.67
C THR A 327 8.35 0.01 -4.25
N MET A 328 7.07 -0.25 -3.97
CA MET A 328 6.11 0.79 -3.60
C MET A 328 6.47 1.46 -2.26
N MET A 329 6.93 0.69 -1.28
CA MET A 329 7.40 1.26 -0.02
C MET A 329 8.66 2.10 -0.22
N ALA A 330 9.60 1.66 -1.07
CA ALA A 330 10.79 2.45 -1.39
C ALA A 330 10.45 3.78 -2.08
N GLU A 331 9.52 3.78 -3.03
CA GLU A 331 9.04 4.97 -3.75
C GLU A 331 8.35 5.98 -2.83
N GLN A 332 7.60 5.52 -1.82
CA GLN A 332 6.96 6.39 -0.83
C GLN A 332 7.90 6.87 0.28
N GLY A 333 9.19 6.51 0.23
CA GLY A 333 10.15 6.79 1.32
C GLY A 333 9.80 6.07 2.63
N MET A 334 8.90 5.08 2.57
CA MET A 334 8.40 4.26 3.68
C MET A 334 9.07 2.88 3.77
N GLY A 335 9.95 2.55 2.82
CA GLY A 335 10.76 1.35 2.85
C GLY A 335 11.66 1.36 4.09
N GLU A 336 11.76 0.22 4.76
CA GLU A 336 12.93 0.00 5.60
C GLU A 336 14.15 0.23 4.72
N ALA A 337 15.07 1.08 5.17
CA ALA A 337 16.30 1.35 4.45
C ALA A 337 17.09 0.03 4.27
N GLU A 338 16.93 -0.63 3.12
CA GLU A 338 17.87 -1.65 2.66
C GLU A 338 19.19 -0.95 2.35
N GLY A 339 20.01 -0.79 3.37
CA GLY A 339 21.19 0.04 3.31
C GLY A 339 21.68 0.61 4.64
N SER A 340 21.00 0.37 5.77
CA SER A 340 21.81 0.18 6.95
C SER A 340 22.63 -1.08 6.67
N GLU A 341 23.95 -0.95 6.51
CA GLU A 341 24.83 -1.96 7.11
C GLU A 341 24.12 -2.36 8.39
N VAL A 342 23.80 -3.65 8.58
CA VAL A 342 23.36 -4.17 9.88
C VAL A 342 24.30 -3.52 10.87
N ASP A 343 23.84 -2.45 11.51
CA ASP A 343 24.70 -1.76 12.45
C ASP A 343 24.79 -2.85 13.50
N GLU A 344 26.00 -3.35 13.75
CA GLU A 344 26.26 -4.26 14.87
C GLU A 344 25.85 -3.60 16.22
N GLN A 345 25.17 -2.45 16.19
CA GLN A 345 24.53 -1.68 17.24
C GLN A 345 22.99 -1.55 17.14
N GLN A 346 22.25 -2.39 16.39
CA GLN A 346 20.82 -2.56 16.70
C GLN A 346 20.76 -3.05 18.16
N GLY A 347 20.37 -2.16 19.07
CA GLY A 347 20.51 -2.38 20.50
C GLY A 347 19.72 -3.61 20.94
N GLU A 348 20.08 -4.22 22.07
CA GLU A 348 19.23 -5.26 22.69
C GLU A 348 17.79 -4.77 23.05
N GLU A 349 17.49 -3.49 22.80
CA GLU A 349 16.29 -2.74 23.20
C GLU A 349 15.10 -2.91 22.27
N ASP A 350 15.33 -3.13 20.97
CA ASP A 350 14.27 -3.25 19.95
C ASP A 350 13.91 -4.70 19.62
N LYS A 351 14.47 -5.66 20.37
CA LYS A 351 14.22 -7.09 20.18
C LYS A 351 12.83 -7.48 20.66
N PHE A 352 12.11 -8.23 19.85
CA PHE A 352 10.88 -8.91 20.28
C PHE A 352 11.22 -10.10 21.20
N TYR A 353 10.54 -10.23 22.35
CA TYR A 353 10.82 -11.28 23.33
C TYR A 353 9.95 -12.51 23.09
N ASN A 354 10.20 -13.24 21.99
CA ASN A 354 9.31 -14.32 21.51
C ASN A 354 9.05 -15.39 22.57
N ALA A 355 10.04 -15.72 23.43
CA ALA A 355 9.85 -16.72 24.47
C ALA A 355 8.87 -16.27 25.57
N MET A 356 8.76 -14.96 25.83
CA MET A 356 7.71 -14.41 26.68
C MET A 356 6.34 -14.55 25.99
N GLY A 357 6.26 -14.18 24.70
CA GLY A 357 5.03 -14.32 23.92
C GLY A 357 4.52 -15.76 23.84
N LEU A 358 5.40 -16.70 23.47
CA LEU A 358 5.13 -18.14 23.46
C LEU A 358 4.70 -18.66 24.83
N SER A 359 5.35 -18.24 25.91
CA SER A 359 4.96 -18.67 27.26
C SER A 359 3.57 -18.18 27.65
N THR A 360 3.18 -16.99 27.17
CA THR A 360 1.86 -16.41 27.42
C THR A 360 0.78 -17.12 26.61
N ILE A 361 0.90 -17.11 25.27
CA ILE A 361 -0.12 -17.67 24.36
C ILE A 361 -0.28 -19.18 24.58
N CYS A 362 0.82 -19.91 24.78
CA CYS A 362 0.73 -21.36 24.98
C CYS A 362 0.22 -21.76 26.37
N ALA A 363 0.21 -20.86 27.36
CA ALA A 363 -0.42 -21.09 28.65
C ALA A 363 -1.92 -20.70 28.63
N GLU A 364 -2.25 -19.60 27.96
CA GLU A 364 -3.56 -18.94 28.06
C GLU A 364 -4.54 -19.33 26.96
N GLU A 365 -4.06 -19.70 25.77
CA GLU A 365 -4.92 -19.93 24.61
C GLU A 365 -4.87 -21.38 24.12
N TYR A 366 -3.65 -21.91 23.94
CA TYR A 366 -3.46 -23.26 23.40
C TYR A 366 -4.19 -24.38 24.19
N PRO A 367 -4.28 -24.35 25.53
CA PRO A 367 -5.05 -25.36 26.27
C PRO A 367 -6.57 -25.19 26.14
N PHE A 368 -7.03 -24.04 25.63
CA PHE A 368 -8.42 -23.58 25.65
C PHE A 368 -8.96 -23.25 24.25
N LEU A 369 -8.49 -23.93 23.20
CA LEU A 369 -8.88 -23.72 21.79
C LEU A 369 -10.40 -23.78 21.50
N ASN A 370 -11.21 -24.32 22.42
CA ASN A 370 -12.67 -24.39 22.26
C ASN A 370 -13.42 -23.29 23.05
N VAL A 371 -12.69 -22.41 23.74
CA VAL A 371 -13.25 -21.31 24.53
C VAL A 371 -13.12 -20.05 23.69
N THR A 372 -14.17 -19.74 22.94
CA THR A 372 -14.31 -18.47 22.23
C THR A 372 -15.67 -17.86 22.52
N ALA A 373 -15.70 -16.55 22.72
CA ALA A 373 -16.92 -15.77 22.86
C ALA A 373 -17.49 -15.29 21.51
N LEU A 374 -16.76 -15.51 20.41
CA LEU A 374 -17.20 -15.14 19.06
C LEU A 374 -18.29 -16.11 18.56
N ILE A 375 -19.26 -15.58 17.82
CA ILE A 375 -20.39 -16.34 17.28
C ILE A 375 -20.56 -16.04 15.79
N GLY A 376 -20.83 -17.08 14.99
CA GLY A 376 -21.06 -16.95 13.54
C GLY A 376 -19.81 -17.20 12.68
N GLU A 377 -20.01 -17.53 11.41
CA GLU A 377 -18.94 -17.65 10.41
C GLU A 377 -18.79 -16.32 9.65
N ASN A 378 -17.61 -15.70 9.72
CA ASN A 378 -17.30 -14.47 8.98
C ASN A 378 -16.74 -14.73 7.57
N SER A 379 -16.49 -16.00 7.22
CA SER A 379 -16.02 -16.43 5.89
C SER A 379 -17.12 -16.43 4.82
N GLN A 380 -18.37 -16.12 5.19
CA GLN A 380 -19.50 -16.21 4.27
C GLN A 380 -19.34 -15.25 3.10
N GLY A 381 -19.45 -15.79 1.88
CA GLY A 381 -19.32 -15.03 0.65
C GLY A 381 -17.89 -14.99 0.10
N TRP A 382 -16.90 -15.57 0.77
CA TRP A 382 -15.54 -15.76 0.24
C TRP A 382 -15.37 -17.14 -0.39
N SER A 383 -14.56 -17.20 -1.45
CA SER A 383 -14.24 -18.42 -2.20
C SER A 383 -13.55 -19.49 -1.34
N ALA A 384 -13.53 -20.73 -1.83
CA ALA A 384 -12.82 -21.81 -1.15
C ALA A 384 -11.29 -21.56 -1.10
N SER A 385 -10.73 -20.91 -2.12
CA SER A 385 -9.30 -20.55 -2.17
C SER A 385 -8.97 -19.50 -1.12
N THR A 386 -9.77 -18.44 -1.02
CA THR A 386 -9.65 -17.45 0.07
C THR A 386 -9.78 -18.11 1.44
N GLN A 387 -10.69 -19.09 1.56
CA GLN A 387 -10.84 -19.84 2.81
C GLN A 387 -9.61 -20.65 3.20
N VAL A 388 -8.87 -21.18 2.24
CA VAL A 388 -7.60 -21.87 2.48
C VAL A 388 -6.49 -20.88 2.83
N ALA A 389 -6.44 -19.72 2.16
CA ALA A 389 -5.44 -18.69 2.45
C ALA A 389 -5.60 -18.16 3.89
N VAL A 390 -6.82 -17.74 4.26
CA VAL A 390 -7.12 -17.17 5.59
C VAL A 390 -7.12 -18.21 6.71
N GLY A 391 -7.55 -19.45 6.42
CA GLY A 391 -7.83 -20.47 7.44
C GLY A 391 -6.63 -20.93 8.28
N ASP A 392 -5.42 -20.81 7.73
CA ASP A 392 -4.17 -21.19 8.41
C ASP A 392 -3.29 -19.98 8.79
N MET A 393 -3.80 -18.75 8.66
CA MET A 393 -3.07 -17.56 9.10
C MET A 393 -2.90 -17.59 10.63
N TYR A 394 -1.73 -17.16 11.08
CA TYR A 394 -1.37 -17.05 12.50
C TYR A 394 -0.60 -15.76 12.72
N HIS A 395 -0.55 -15.31 13.96
CA HIS A 395 0.07 -14.04 14.32
C HIS A 395 1.42 -14.27 15.02
N MET A 396 2.49 -13.62 14.55
CA MET A 396 3.83 -13.61 15.17
C MET A 396 4.41 -14.98 15.55
N GLY A 397 4.21 -16.02 14.73
CA GLY A 397 4.69 -17.38 15.02
C GLY A 397 3.98 -18.08 16.20
N PHE A 398 2.87 -17.53 16.71
CA PHE A 398 2.12 -18.09 17.82
C PHE A 398 1.01 -19.02 17.34
N ASP A 399 1.41 -20.20 16.84
CA ASP A 399 0.50 -21.19 16.32
C ASP A 399 0.40 -22.45 17.21
N LYS A 400 -0.49 -23.35 16.80
CA LYS A 400 -0.73 -24.62 17.48
C LYS A 400 0.56 -25.47 17.55
N ALA A 401 1.32 -25.54 16.45
CA ALA A 401 2.51 -26.38 16.36
C ALA A 401 3.62 -25.87 17.30
N SER A 402 3.80 -24.55 17.37
CA SER A 402 4.76 -23.90 18.25
C SER A 402 4.44 -24.17 19.71
N CYS A 403 3.16 -24.12 20.09
CA CYS A 403 2.73 -24.45 21.44
C CYS A 403 2.84 -25.93 21.81
N GLU A 404 2.70 -26.85 20.85
CA GLU A 404 2.99 -28.28 21.05
C GLU A 404 4.47 -28.52 21.41
N VAL A 405 5.37 -27.75 20.79
CA VAL A 405 6.81 -27.80 21.08
C VAL A 405 7.14 -27.08 22.40
N TRP A 406 6.59 -25.88 22.59
CA TRP A 406 6.85 -25.05 23.77
C TRP A 406 6.32 -25.68 25.05
N ASN A 407 5.14 -26.32 24.99
CA ASN A 407 4.59 -27.21 26.01
C ASN A 407 4.80 -26.71 27.45
N VAL A 408 4.18 -25.58 27.76
CA VAL A 408 4.13 -24.98 29.10
C VAL A 408 2.83 -25.38 29.81
N ALA A 409 2.82 -25.24 31.14
CA ALA A 409 1.63 -25.57 31.92
C ALA A 409 0.47 -24.61 31.60
N PRO A 410 -0.77 -25.11 31.46
CA PRO A 410 -1.93 -24.27 31.25
C PRO A 410 -2.13 -23.25 32.37
N ALA A 411 -2.63 -22.07 32.00
CA ALA A 411 -3.20 -21.09 32.92
C ALA A 411 -4.43 -21.68 33.64
N ASN A 412 -4.86 -21.05 34.74
CA ASN A 412 -6.08 -21.47 35.42
C ASN A 412 -7.33 -21.12 34.60
N ASP A 413 -8.38 -21.94 34.65
CA ASP A 413 -9.65 -21.69 33.93
C ASP A 413 -10.30 -20.32 34.23
N ILE A 414 -10.00 -19.68 35.37
CA ILE A 414 -10.49 -18.33 35.68
C ILE A 414 -9.76 -17.25 34.86
N GLU A 415 -8.55 -17.55 34.37
CA GLU A 415 -7.70 -16.63 33.64
C GLU A 415 -8.17 -16.40 32.21
N THR A 416 -8.99 -17.31 31.67
CA THR A 416 -9.58 -17.27 30.32
C THR A 416 -11.05 -16.80 30.31
N GLN A 417 -11.55 -16.31 31.45
CA GLN A 417 -12.92 -15.81 31.57
C GLN A 417 -12.98 -14.31 31.36
N ALA A 418 -14.02 -13.87 30.65
CA ALA A 418 -14.35 -12.46 30.44
C ALA A 418 -14.39 -11.67 31.76
N VAL A 419 -13.85 -10.46 31.72
CA VAL A 419 -13.77 -9.58 32.90
C VAL A 419 -14.94 -8.61 32.91
N SER A 420 -15.79 -8.71 33.95
CA SER A 420 -16.81 -7.70 34.22
C SER A 420 -16.29 -6.63 35.18
N SER A 421 -16.50 -5.35 34.84
CA SER A 421 -16.00 -4.23 35.65
C SER A 421 -16.93 -3.02 35.61
N ASN A 422 -17.02 -2.30 36.74
CA ASN A 422 -17.69 -0.99 36.83
C ASN A 422 -16.67 0.16 36.86
N LEU A 423 -15.39 -0.10 36.59
CA LEU A 423 -14.39 0.96 36.47
C LEU A 423 -14.74 1.85 35.27
N PRO A 424 -14.37 3.15 35.30
CA PRO A 424 -14.37 3.95 34.10
C PRO A 424 -13.35 3.40 33.10
N VAL A 425 -13.82 3.09 31.89
CA VAL A 425 -12.99 2.56 30.81
C VAL A 425 -13.21 3.40 29.56
N LEU A 426 -12.13 3.84 28.91
CA LEU A 426 -12.15 4.36 27.56
C LEU A 426 -11.60 3.26 26.65
N MET A 427 -12.39 2.85 25.67
CA MET A 427 -12.01 1.82 24.73
C MET A 427 -11.92 2.46 23.35
N LEU A 428 -10.73 2.38 22.76
CA LEU A 428 -10.40 2.99 21.48
C LEU A 428 -10.10 1.86 20.50
N ASN A 429 -10.71 1.94 19.32
CA ASN A 429 -10.57 0.93 18.28
C ASN A 429 -10.29 1.62 16.95
N GLY A 430 -9.46 0.99 16.12
CA GLY A 430 -9.36 1.32 14.71
C GLY A 430 -10.37 0.52 13.92
N LEU A 431 -11.09 1.16 12.98
CA LEU A 431 -11.97 0.42 12.09
C LEU A 431 -11.16 -0.52 11.17
N GLN A 432 -9.92 -0.13 10.84
CA GLN A 432 -9.00 -0.83 9.95
C GLN A 432 -8.00 -1.71 10.72
N ASP A 433 -8.19 -1.90 12.01
CA ASP A 433 -7.27 -2.64 12.85
C ASP A 433 -7.30 -4.14 12.52
N ALA A 434 -6.34 -4.58 11.71
CA ALA A 434 -6.20 -5.98 11.32
C ALA A 434 -5.71 -6.91 12.44
N GLN A 435 -5.11 -6.36 13.50
CA GLN A 435 -4.54 -7.14 14.60
C GLN A 435 -5.56 -7.37 15.72
N THR A 436 -6.30 -6.31 16.07
CA THR A 436 -7.35 -6.33 17.10
C THR A 436 -8.62 -5.67 16.57
N PRO A 437 -9.43 -6.37 15.74
CA PRO A 437 -10.58 -5.77 15.06
C PRO A 437 -11.57 -5.10 16.02
N ALA A 438 -12.16 -3.97 15.59
CA ALA A 438 -13.07 -3.17 16.41
C ALA A 438 -14.25 -3.96 17.04
N ALA A 439 -14.67 -5.07 16.41
CA ALA A 439 -15.67 -5.97 16.94
C ALA A 439 -15.32 -6.55 18.33
N TRP A 440 -14.03 -6.72 18.63
CA TRP A 440 -13.55 -7.21 19.92
C TRP A 440 -13.76 -6.18 21.04
N GLY A 441 -13.59 -4.89 20.74
CA GLY A 441 -13.96 -3.83 21.68
C GLY A 441 -15.46 -3.85 21.99
N ILE A 442 -16.29 -3.97 20.97
CA ILE A 442 -17.76 -4.06 21.13
C ILE A 442 -18.15 -5.26 22.01
N LEU A 443 -17.50 -6.41 21.84
CA LEU A 443 -17.71 -7.60 22.67
C LEU A 443 -17.42 -7.31 24.15
N VAL A 444 -16.25 -6.75 24.45
CA VAL A 444 -15.79 -6.52 25.84
C VAL A 444 -16.63 -5.43 26.52
N ALA A 445 -17.03 -4.39 25.78
CA ALA A 445 -17.86 -3.30 26.29
C ALA A 445 -19.21 -3.81 26.89
N GLN A 446 -19.72 -4.95 26.43
CA GLN A 446 -20.94 -5.58 26.99
C GLN A 446 -20.78 -5.96 28.47
N ASN A 447 -19.55 -6.25 28.91
CA ASN A 447 -19.22 -6.63 30.28
C ASN A 447 -18.81 -5.42 31.16
N MET A 448 -18.77 -4.21 30.58
CA MET A 448 -18.27 -3.00 31.24
C MET A 448 -19.28 -1.84 31.06
N PRO A 449 -20.33 -1.73 31.89
CA PRO A 449 -21.41 -0.76 31.70
C PRO A 449 -20.99 0.72 31.78
N ASN A 450 -19.80 1.02 32.30
CA ASN A 450 -19.22 2.37 32.35
C ASN A 450 -18.16 2.60 31.27
N ALA A 451 -17.99 1.66 30.33
CA ALA A 451 -17.07 1.82 29.22
C ALA A 451 -17.62 2.81 28.18
N GLN A 452 -16.73 3.66 27.68
CA GLN A 452 -16.97 4.55 26.55
C GLN A 452 -16.21 3.95 25.36
N ASN A 453 -16.94 3.31 24.44
CA ASN A 453 -16.37 2.59 23.30
C ASN A 453 -16.43 3.47 22.05
N LEU A 454 -15.27 3.86 21.54
CA LEU A 454 -15.11 4.74 20.38
C LEU A 454 -14.30 4.04 19.30
N THR A 455 -14.69 4.26 18.05
CA THR A 455 -14.03 3.68 16.88
C THR A 455 -13.59 4.81 15.95
N ASN A 456 -12.31 4.82 15.59
CA ASN A 456 -11.76 5.70 14.58
C ASN A 456 -12.07 5.11 13.18
N PRO A 457 -12.86 5.79 12.33
CA PRO A 457 -13.25 5.24 11.03
C PRO A 457 -12.07 5.03 10.06
N GLN A 458 -10.97 5.76 10.23
CA GLN A 458 -9.75 5.60 9.42
C GLN A 458 -8.58 4.96 10.21
N GLY A 459 -8.79 4.63 11.48
CA GLY A 459 -7.70 4.19 12.35
C GLY A 459 -7.27 2.75 12.07
N GLY A 460 -5.95 2.53 11.97
CA GLY A 460 -5.30 1.22 12.02
C GLY A 460 -5.10 0.72 13.45
N HIS A 461 -4.06 -0.08 13.70
CA HIS A 461 -3.78 -0.62 15.04
C HIS A 461 -3.25 0.46 16.00
N GLY A 462 -3.98 0.71 17.09
CA GLY A 462 -3.68 1.78 18.06
C GLY A 462 -4.15 3.18 17.59
N GLN A 463 -4.83 3.91 18.48
CA GLN A 463 -5.43 5.22 18.16
C GLN A 463 -4.70 6.38 18.84
N LEU A 464 -3.99 6.12 19.93
CA LEU A 464 -3.14 7.10 20.59
C LEU A 464 -1.70 6.96 20.08
N PHE A 465 -0.91 8.01 20.26
CA PHE A 465 0.41 8.16 19.64
C PHE A 465 0.44 8.21 18.10
N SER A 466 -0.73 8.19 17.47
CA SER A 466 -0.94 8.67 16.11
C SER A 466 -1.03 10.20 16.10
N ASP A 467 -0.88 10.83 14.94
CA ASP A 467 -1.07 12.28 14.75
C ASP A 467 -2.53 12.75 14.92
N SER A 468 -3.41 11.89 15.46
CA SER A 468 -4.80 12.20 15.73
C SER A 468 -4.98 13.13 16.93
N THR A 469 -5.14 14.43 16.64
CA THR A 469 -5.50 15.44 17.66
C THR A 469 -6.84 15.13 18.35
N CYS A 470 -7.79 14.48 17.66
CA CYS A 470 -9.09 14.10 18.21
C CYS A 470 -8.96 13.08 19.34
N PHE A 471 -8.32 11.94 19.08
CA PHE A 471 -8.20 10.86 20.07
C PHE A 471 -7.29 11.25 21.24
N ASN A 472 -6.22 12.02 21.00
CA ASN A 472 -5.39 12.60 22.05
C ASN A 472 -6.19 13.53 22.99
N THR A 473 -7.10 14.34 22.43
CA THR A 473 -7.98 15.21 23.23
C THR A 473 -8.97 14.38 24.06
N ILE A 474 -9.61 13.39 23.45
CA ILE A 474 -10.54 12.48 24.13
C ILE A 474 -9.87 11.75 25.30
N ALA A 475 -8.66 11.21 25.08
CA ALA A 475 -7.89 10.54 26.13
C ALA A 475 -7.52 11.49 27.28
N SER A 476 -7.12 12.72 26.96
CA SER A 476 -6.81 13.74 27.96
C SER A 476 -8.03 14.10 28.82
N ASP A 477 -9.18 14.34 28.18
CA ASP A 477 -10.44 14.66 28.85
C ASP A 477 -10.94 13.50 29.72
N PHE A 478 -10.83 12.26 29.22
CA PHE A 478 -11.14 11.06 29.97
C PHE A 478 -10.26 10.92 31.21
N LEU A 479 -8.93 11.09 31.08
CA LEU A 479 -8.04 11.01 32.23
C LEU A 479 -8.35 12.10 33.27
N ALA A 480 -8.71 13.31 32.84
CA ALA A 480 -9.13 14.39 33.73
C ALA A 480 -10.39 14.02 34.52
N GLU A 481 -11.46 13.62 33.84
CA GLU A 481 -12.79 13.37 34.44
C GLU A 481 -13.38 12.01 33.97
N PRO A 482 -12.85 10.87 34.45
CA PRO A 482 -13.13 9.56 33.84
C PRO A 482 -14.58 9.08 33.98
N ASN A 483 -15.32 9.60 34.96
CA ASN A 483 -16.73 9.27 35.16
C ASN A 483 -17.68 10.10 34.28
N ASN A 484 -17.16 11.11 33.58
CA ASN A 484 -17.94 11.93 32.67
C ASN A 484 -17.91 11.34 31.26
N VAL A 485 -18.98 11.56 30.50
CA VAL A 485 -19.00 11.26 29.08
C VAL A 485 -18.06 12.22 28.36
N VAL A 486 -17.13 11.68 27.56
CA VAL A 486 -16.19 12.46 26.75
C VAL A 486 -16.90 13.11 25.56
N ASP A 487 -16.43 14.26 25.11
CA ASP A 487 -16.90 14.85 23.85
C ASP A 487 -16.22 14.15 22.67
N SER A 488 -16.94 13.26 22.01
CA SER A 488 -16.46 12.53 20.84
C SER A 488 -16.89 13.15 19.50
N SER A 489 -17.41 14.39 19.49
CA SER A 489 -17.92 15.04 18.26
C SER A 489 -16.86 15.30 17.19
N CYS A 490 -15.57 15.20 17.53
CA CYS A 490 -14.49 15.23 16.55
C CYS A 490 -14.38 13.94 15.73
N VAL A 491 -14.84 12.80 16.24
CA VAL A 491 -14.82 11.51 15.52
C VAL A 491 -15.73 11.58 14.29
N ASP A 492 -16.90 12.21 14.42
CA ASP A 492 -17.85 12.42 13.32
C ASP A 492 -17.31 13.35 12.21
N LYS A 493 -16.17 14.02 12.45
CA LYS A 493 -15.52 14.93 11.50
C LYS A 493 -14.28 14.34 10.85
N ILE A 494 -13.89 13.12 11.24
CA ILE A 494 -12.80 12.40 10.57
C ILE A 494 -13.33 12.07 9.16
N PRO A 495 -12.60 12.47 8.09
CA PRO A 495 -13.06 12.23 6.73
C PRO A 495 -13.24 10.72 6.47
N ALA A 496 -14.04 10.40 5.45
CA ALA A 496 -14.10 9.02 4.96
C ALA A 496 -12.74 8.66 4.33
N LEU A 497 -12.38 7.39 4.36
CA LEU A 497 -11.20 6.91 3.67
C LEU A 497 -11.34 7.17 2.16
N THR A 498 -10.28 7.69 1.52
CA THR A 498 -10.22 7.88 0.07
C THR A 498 -9.09 7.02 -0.47
N TYR A 499 -9.34 6.32 -1.57
CA TYR A 499 -8.38 5.48 -2.27
C TYR A 499 -7.92 6.12 -3.58
N GLU A 500 -8.14 7.41 -3.72
CA GLU A 500 -7.44 8.19 -4.74
C GLU A 500 -5.95 8.08 -4.39
N SER A 501 -5.17 7.41 -5.24
CA SER A 501 -3.73 7.62 -5.26
C SER A 501 -3.55 9.14 -5.38
N GLU A 502 -2.69 9.72 -4.55
CA GLU A 502 -2.38 11.12 -4.72
C GLU A 502 -1.93 11.31 -6.17
N GLU A 503 -2.66 12.12 -6.93
CA GLU A 503 -2.15 12.78 -8.14
C GLU A 503 -0.96 13.65 -7.69
N GLY A 504 0.16 12.99 -7.39
CA GLY A 504 1.16 13.43 -6.43
C GLY A 504 2.31 14.25 -6.99
N GLU A 505 2.40 14.43 -8.31
CA GLU A 505 3.43 15.29 -8.92
C GLU A 505 2.84 16.50 -9.65
N ASN A 506 1.68 16.34 -10.31
CA ASN A 506 1.03 17.42 -11.03
C ASN A 506 0.54 18.55 -10.10
N SER A 507 0.02 18.22 -8.90
CA SER A 507 -0.49 19.23 -7.96
C SER A 507 0.62 20.08 -7.30
N ALA A 508 1.84 19.55 -7.17
CA ALA A 508 2.99 20.29 -6.64
C ALA A 508 3.59 21.23 -7.70
N LEU A 509 3.71 20.77 -8.94
CA LEU A 509 4.16 21.59 -10.06
C LEU A 509 3.16 22.70 -10.39
N GLU A 510 1.86 22.43 -10.35
CA GLU A 510 0.81 23.43 -10.60
C GLU A 510 0.75 24.54 -9.54
N GLN A 511 1.35 24.35 -8.35
CA GLN A 511 1.54 25.40 -7.34
C GLN A 511 2.73 26.32 -7.63
N VAL A 512 3.70 25.87 -8.45
CA VAL A 512 4.95 26.57 -8.75
C VAL A 512 4.92 27.22 -10.14
N PHE A 513 4.34 26.53 -11.11
CA PHE A 513 4.26 26.94 -12.51
C PHE A 513 2.83 27.37 -12.84
N SER A 514 2.66 28.61 -13.29
CA SER A 514 1.35 29.23 -13.52
C SER A 514 0.77 28.98 -14.91
N LYS A 515 1.56 28.39 -15.83
CA LYS A 515 1.18 28.10 -17.21
C LYS A 515 1.35 26.61 -17.51
N LYS A 516 0.46 26.04 -18.32
CA LYS A 516 0.50 24.64 -18.76
C LYS A 516 0.08 24.51 -20.22
N THR A 517 0.73 23.61 -20.94
CA THR A 517 0.26 23.03 -22.21
C THR A 517 0.63 21.54 -22.21
N SER A 518 0.22 20.77 -23.22
CA SER A 518 0.60 19.37 -23.35
C SER A 518 0.83 18.97 -24.79
N VAL A 519 1.71 18.00 -25.01
CA VAL A 519 1.99 17.39 -26.32
C VAL A 519 1.77 15.90 -26.20
N PHE A 520 0.75 15.35 -26.87
CA PHE A 520 0.34 13.94 -26.72
C PHE A 520 0.16 13.50 -25.26
N GLY A 521 -0.39 14.40 -24.42
CA GLY A 521 -0.57 14.19 -22.98
C GLY A 521 0.65 14.53 -22.11
N ILE A 522 1.86 14.62 -22.68
CA ILE A 522 3.09 14.95 -21.94
C ILE A 522 3.02 16.43 -21.53
N PRO A 523 3.01 16.75 -20.23
CA PRO A 523 2.86 18.12 -19.74
C PRO A 523 4.10 18.98 -19.99
N ILE A 524 3.85 20.25 -20.34
CA ILE A 524 4.83 21.31 -20.34
C ILE A 524 4.33 22.41 -19.41
N TYR A 525 5.12 22.71 -18.38
CA TYR A 525 4.81 23.75 -17.39
C TYR A 525 5.70 24.98 -17.57
N GLY A 526 5.14 26.17 -17.37
CA GLY A 526 5.85 27.44 -17.46
C GLY A 526 5.57 28.35 -16.26
N THR A 527 6.55 29.12 -15.82
CA THR A 527 6.31 30.20 -14.83
C THR A 527 5.57 31.37 -15.49
N GLU A 528 5.12 32.33 -14.68
CA GLU A 528 4.55 33.58 -15.19
C GLU A 528 5.54 34.33 -16.12
N GLN A 529 6.85 34.19 -15.85
CA GLN A 529 7.92 34.87 -16.57
C GLN A 529 8.40 34.11 -17.81
N THR A 530 8.02 32.84 -17.98
CA THR A 530 8.23 32.09 -19.23
C THR A 530 7.38 32.70 -20.33
N SER A 531 7.99 33.15 -21.43
CA SER A 531 7.24 33.74 -22.55
C SER A 531 6.41 32.69 -23.29
N ASP A 532 5.17 33.03 -23.64
CA ASP A 532 4.25 32.15 -24.35
C ASP A 532 4.86 31.68 -25.69
N GLU A 533 5.59 32.55 -26.39
CA GLU A 533 6.24 32.20 -27.66
C GLU A 533 7.30 31.10 -27.49
N ALA A 534 8.06 31.13 -26.39
CA ALA A 534 9.08 30.12 -26.11
C ALA A 534 8.43 28.78 -25.72
N MET A 535 7.36 28.82 -24.94
CA MET A 535 6.63 27.64 -24.49
C MET A 535 5.89 26.95 -25.63
N LEU A 536 5.28 27.71 -26.54
CA LEU A 536 4.67 27.17 -27.77
C LEU A 536 5.72 26.60 -28.73
N HIS A 537 6.88 27.26 -28.84
CA HIS A 537 7.99 26.74 -29.65
C HIS A 537 8.50 25.39 -29.10
N ALA A 538 8.67 25.26 -27.78
CA ALA A 538 9.03 23.99 -27.15
C ALA A 538 7.97 22.90 -27.40
N ALA A 539 6.68 23.23 -27.31
CA ALA A 539 5.59 22.30 -27.62
C ALA A 539 5.62 21.82 -29.08
N ASN A 540 5.84 22.73 -30.04
CA ASN A 540 5.96 22.38 -31.45
C ASN A 540 7.20 21.51 -31.72
N VAL A 541 8.34 21.82 -31.10
CA VAL A 541 9.56 21.01 -31.25
C VAL A 541 9.38 19.61 -30.66
N MET A 542 8.73 19.48 -29.50
CA MET A 542 8.39 18.19 -28.91
C MET A 542 7.46 17.38 -29.81
N ALA A 543 6.43 18.04 -30.37
CA ALA A 543 5.51 17.40 -31.30
C ALA A 543 6.23 16.91 -32.55
N GLN A 544 7.11 17.71 -33.16
CA GLN A 544 7.89 17.34 -34.35
C GLN A 544 8.95 16.26 -34.08
N TYR A 545 9.38 16.08 -32.82
CA TYR A 545 10.24 14.95 -32.46
C TYR A 545 9.47 13.64 -32.30
N LEU A 546 8.27 13.71 -31.73
CA LEU A 546 7.42 12.54 -31.45
C LEU A 546 6.56 12.13 -32.65
N ASP A 547 6.19 13.08 -33.50
CA ASP A 547 5.46 12.96 -34.76
C ASP A 547 6.18 13.80 -35.82
N ASN A 548 7.17 13.20 -36.46
CA ASN A 548 8.06 13.86 -37.40
C ASN A 548 7.48 14.00 -38.81
N ASP A 549 6.43 13.23 -39.14
CA ASP A 549 5.70 13.38 -40.40
C ASP A 549 4.50 14.33 -40.31
N GLU A 550 4.21 14.81 -39.10
CA GLU A 550 3.21 15.80 -38.74
C GLU A 550 1.79 15.41 -39.16
N ASP A 551 1.47 14.11 -39.06
CA ASP A 551 0.15 13.59 -39.38
C ASP A 551 -0.85 13.66 -38.21
N GLY A 552 -0.38 14.05 -37.02
CA GLY A 552 -1.14 14.17 -35.79
C GLY A 552 -1.01 12.96 -34.87
N GLN A 553 -0.17 11.97 -35.21
CA GLN A 553 0.03 10.74 -34.44
C GLN A 553 1.51 10.52 -34.15
N PRO A 554 1.86 10.03 -32.95
CA PRO A 554 3.25 9.70 -32.66
C PRO A 554 3.84 8.65 -33.61
N ASP A 555 5.02 8.92 -34.17
CA ASP A 555 5.81 7.97 -34.97
C ASP A 555 6.15 6.70 -34.19
N ASN A 556 6.25 6.83 -32.86
CA ASN A 556 6.43 5.73 -31.93
C ASN A 556 5.52 5.87 -30.70
N ALA A 557 4.31 5.34 -30.79
CA ALA A 557 3.32 5.38 -29.71
C ALA A 557 3.83 4.77 -28.39
N LEU A 558 4.64 3.71 -28.44
CA LEU A 558 5.18 3.07 -27.22
C LEU A 558 6.07 4.02 -26.42
N VAL A 559 6.83 4.89 -27.10
CA VAL A 559 7.69 5.90 -26.47
C VAL A 559 6.84 6.94 -25.76
N VAL A 560 5.76 7.42 -26.39
CA VAL A 560 4.85 8.39 -25.76
C VAL A 560 4.08 7.76 -24.59
N GLU A 561 3.55 6.55 -24.75
CA GLU A 561 2.87 5.80 -23.68
C GLU A 561 3.79 5.63 -22.46
N HIS A 562 5.03 5.20 -22.67
CA HIS A 562 5.98 5.04 -21.58
C HIS A 562 6.38 6.38 -20.93
N MET A 563 6.53 7.45 -21.71
CA MET A 563 6.78 8.78 -21.15
C MET A 563 5.62 9.25 -20.26
N LEU A 564 4.37 8.95 -20.62
CA LEU A 564 3.20 9.27 -19.78
C LEU A 564 3.19 8.44 -18.50
N GLU A 565 3.49 7.14 -18.58
CA GLU A 565 3.59 6.24 -17.41
C GLU A 565 4.64 6.69 -16.40
N GLN A 566 5.77 7.22 -16.88
CA GLN A 566 6.87 7.68 -16.03
C GLN A 566 6.73 9.13 -15.55
N GLY A 567 5.63 9.82 -15.88
CA GLY A 567 5.43 11.22 -15.48
C GLY A 567 6.34 12.23 -16.20
N ALA A 568 6.83 11.90 -17.41
CA ALA A 568 7.73 12.75 -18.17
C ALA A 568 7.17 14.16 -18.31
N THR A 569 7.94 15.17 -17.89
CA THR A 569 7.44 16.54 -17.81
C THR A 569 8.54 17.54 -18.19
N LEU A 570 8.22 18.47 -19.09
CA LEU A 570 9.10 19.60 -19.42
C LEU A 570 8.73 20.81 -18.54
N ILE A 571 9.68 21.33 -17.78
CA ILE A 571 9.49 22.54 -16.96
C ILE A 571 10.26 23.72 -17.55
N MET A 572 9.62 24.88 -17.61
CA MET A 572 10.20 26.06 -18.25
C MET A 572 10.21 27.26 -17.31
N THR A 573 11.38 27.89 -17.21
CA THR A 573 11.58 29.16 -16.50
C THR A 573 12.14 30.22 -17.45
N LYS A 574 12.18 31.48 -17.01
CA LYS A 574 12.71 32.59 -17.79
C LYS A 574 14.20 32.44 -18.09
N ASP A 575 14.98 32.06 -17.08
CA ASP A 575 16.43 31.88 -17.14
C ASP A 575 16.92 31.06 -15.93
N GLU A 576 18.18 30.62 -15.97
CA GLU A 576 18.87 29.86 -14.90
C GLU A 576 18.69 30.49 -13.51
N THR A 577 18.68 31.83 -13.42
CA THR A 577 18.51 32.52 -12.14
C THR A 577 17.12 32.33 -11.54
N GLU A 578 16.08 32.17 -12.36
CA GLU A 578 14.73 31.90 -11.86
C GLU A 578 14.63 30.49 -11.28
N ILE A 579 15.15 29.47 -11.97
CA ILE A 579 15.02 28.08 -11.52
C ILE A 579 15.80 27.80 -10.22
N GLU A 580 16.96 28.43 -10.01
CA GLU A 580 17.70 28.36 -8.74
C GLU A 580 16.86 28.80 -7.54
N THR A 581 15.88 29.69 -7.74
CA THR A 581 14.98 30.16 -6.66
C THR A 581 13.78 29.25 -6.41
N LEU A 582 13.52 28.32 -7.33
CA LEU A 582 12.39 27.40 -7.31
C LEU A 582 12.79 25.97 -6.98
N PHE A 583 14.10 25.65 -6.99
CA PHE A 583 14.65 24.30 -6.79
C PHE A 583 14.08 23.57 -5.55
N GLU A 584 13.96 24.24 -4.40
CA GLU A 584 13.40 23.64 -3.16
C GLU A 584 11.88 23.37 -3.23
N LYS A 585 11.19 23.82 -4.28
CA LYS A 585 9.73 23.70 -4.45
C LYS A 585 9.35 22.75 -5.59
N ILE A 586 10.31 22.34 -6.41
CA ILE A 586 10.09 21.41 -7.51
C ILE A 586 10.39 20.01 -6.95
N PRO A 587 9.51 19.01 -7.17
CA PRO A 587 9.78 17.64 -6.74
C PRO A 587 11.05 17.11 -7.41
N GLU A 588 11.85 16.31 -6.69
CA GLU A 588 12.99 15.62 -7.28
C GLU A 588 12.47 14.44 -8.11
N SER A 589 12.68 14.47 -9.42
CA SER A 589 12.29 13.39 -10.34
C SER A 589 13.23 13.34 -11.55
N GLU A 590 13.66 12.14 -11.93
CA GLU A 590 14.45 11.89 -13.15
C GLU A 590 13.60 12.03 -14.43
N ALA A 591 12.27 12.12 -14.29
CA ALA A 591 11.35 12.35 -15.41
C ALA A 591 11.09 13.85 -15.69
N LEU A 592 11.79 14.75 -14.98
CA LEU A 592 11.72 16.19 -15.20
C LEU A 592 12.91 16.68 -16.02
N GLN A 593 12.63 17.50 -17.02
CA GLN A 593 13.65 18.20 -17.80
C GLN A 593 13.36 19.69 -17.81
N ASP A 594 14.36 20.51 -17.47
CA ASP A 594 14.23 21.96 -17.51
C ASP A 594 14.69 22.56 -18.85
N LEU A 595 14.07 23.70 -19.19
CA LEU A 595 14.40 24.50 -20.37
C LEU A 595 14.20 25.99 -20.08
N TYR A 596 15.18 26.81 -20.44
CA TYR A 596 15.11 28.26 -20.20
C TYR A 596 14.59 29.03 -21.42
N ALA A 597 13.58 29.86 -21.20
CA ALA A 597 13.03 30.74 -22.25
C ALA A 597 14.08 31.68 -22.85
N SER A 598 15.12 32.05 -22.09
CA SER A 598 16.24 32.85 -22.57
C SER A 598 17.13 32.15 -23.60
N GLU A 599 17.05 30.83 -23.71
CA GLU A 599 17.87 29.98 -24.59
C GLU A 599 17.10 29.44 -25.80
N VAL A 600 15.80 29.73 -25.86
CA VAL A 600 14.94 29.43 -27.01
C VAL A 600 15.20 30.42 -28.15
N VAL A 601 15.58 29.91 -29.32
CA VAL A 601 15.91 30.72 -30.50
C VAL A 601 14.91 30.48 -31.62
N LEU A 602 13.91 31.37 -31.72
CA LEU A 602 12.89 31.29 -32.76
C LEU A 602 13.47 31.53 -34.18
N ALA A 603 12.92 30.82 -35.16
CA ALA A 603 13.34 30.93 -36.56
C ALA A 603 13.33 32.39 -37.07
N GLY A 604 14.52 32.91 -37.38
CA GLY A 604 14.72 34.27 -37.92
C GLY A 604 14.92 35.38 -36.86
N ALA A 605 15.03 35.05 -35.57
CA ALA A 605 15.08 36.03 -34.48
C ALA A 605 16.47 36.30 -33.85
N GLY A 606 17.53 35.53 -34.15
CA GLY A 606 18.85 35.76 -33.54
C GLY A 606 20.02 34.94 -34.09
N ASP A 607 21.22 35.21 -33.56
CA ASP A 607 22.42 34.40 -33.72
C ASP A 607 22.55 33.51 -32.45
N GLY A 608 22.43 32.19 -32.55
CA GLY A 608 22.50 31.25 -31.41
C GLY A 608 22.06 29.84 -31.79
N PHE A 609 22.41 28.84 -30.97
CA PHE A 609 21.85 27.48 -31.07
C PHE A 609 20.57 27.43 -30.24
N ASP A 610 19.53 26.80 -30.77
CA ASP A 610 18.23 26.70 -30.11
C ASP A 610 18.24 25.54 -29.11
N ALA A 611 18.21 25.85 -27.81
CA ALA A 611 18.32 24.84 -26.76
C ALA A 611 17.10 23.88 -26.72
N THR A 612 15.96 24.25 -27.31
CA THR A 612 14.80 23.36 -27.37
C THR A 612 15.07 22.08 -28.16
N ILE A 613 16.01 22.12 -29.12
CA ILE A 613 16.44 20.96 -29.89
C ILE A 613 17.18 19.93 -29.03
N GLU A 614 17.77 20.38 -27.93
CA GLU A 614 18.56 19.57 -27.00
C GLU A 614 17.69 19.08 -25.85
N GLU A 615 17.13 19.99 -25.04
CA GLU A 615 16.45 19.61 -23.80
C GLU A 615 15.19 18.78 -24.05
N VAL A 616 14.40 19.14 -25.07
CA VAL A 616 13.22 18.32 -25.42
C VAL A 616 13.65 16.92 -25.86
N LEU A 617 14.76 16.82 -26.59
CA LEU A 617 15.28 15.53 -27.04
C LEU A 617 15.88 14.72 -25.89
N HIS A 618 16.50 15.37 -24.90
CA HIS A 618 16.96 14.71 -23.67
C HIS A 618 15.79 14.04 -22.97
N LEU A 619 14.68 14.74 -22.72
CA LEU A 619 13.49 14.17 -22.09
C LEU A 619 12.95 12.95 -22.87
N ILE A 620 12.81 13.08 -24.20
CA ILE A 620 12.28 12.01 -25.06
C ILE A 620 13.20 10.79 -25.08
N THR A 621 14.51 11.00 -25.10
CA THR A 621 15.46 9.90 -25.24
C THR A 621 15.81 9.23 -23.91
N HIS A 622 15.97 10.02 -22.85
CA HIS A 622 16.25 9.56 -21.49
C HIS A 622 15.06 8.82 -20.89
N VAL A 623 13.86 9.43 -20.88
CA VAL A 623 12.69 8.81 -20.27
C VAL A 623 12.02 7.84 -21.24
N GLY A 624 11.80 8.27 -22.48
CA GLY A 624 11.06 7.49 -23.48
C GLY A 624 11.88 6.34 -24.07
N TYR A 625 12.85 6.64 -24.92
CA TYR A 625 13.57 5.60 -25.68
C TYR A 625 14.39 4.65 -24.81
N ALA A 626 15.08 5.15 -23.79
CA ALA A 626 15.88 4.31 -22.90
C ALA A 626 15.00 3.36 -22.07
N GLY A 627 13.80 3.79 -21.69
CA GLY A 627 12.82 2.98 -20.96
C GLY A 627 12.13 1.92 -21.83
N VAL A 628 11.71 2.28 -23.05
CA VAL A 628 11.04 1.33 -23.97
C VAL A 628 12.01 0.31 -24.56
N TYR A 629 13.25 0.70 -24.84
CA TYR A 629 14.26 -0.16 -25.47
C TYR A 629 15.57 -0.20 -24.67
N PRO A 630 15.57 -0.76 -23.44
CA PRO A 630 16.71 -0.69 -22.53
C PRO A 630 17.97 -1.40 -23.07
N GLU A 631 17.80 -2.46 -23.86
CA GLU A 631 18.93 -3.16 -24.49
C GLU A 631 19.58 -2.35 -25.64
N VAL A 632 18.84 -1.40 -26.22
CA VAL A 632 19.28 -0.62 -27.39
C VAL A 632 19.69 0.78 -26.98
N PHE A 633 18.79 1.52 -26.33
CA PHE A 633 18.95 2.91 -25.93
C PHE A 633 19.19 3.10 -24.43
N GLY A 634 19.13 2.03 -23.62
CA GLY A 634 19.34 2.11 -22.18
C GLY A 634 20.68 2.74 -21.83
N GLU A 635 20.70 3.55 -20.77
CA GLU A 635 21.86 4.34 -20.37
C GLU A 635 22.82 3.57 -19.46
N VAL A 636 22.96 2.28 -19.73
CA VAL A 636 23.71 1.32 -18.94
C VAL A 636 24.79 0.64 -19.75
N ILE A 637 25.86 0.20 -19.09
CA ILE A 637 26.93 -0.56 -19.73
C ILE A 637 26.33 -1.83 -20.36
N GLY A 638 26.53 -1.96 -21.67
CA GLY A 638 26.12 -3.15 -22.43
C GLY A 638 25.02 -2.89 -23.44
N SER A 639 24.28 -1.78 -23.33
CA SER A 639 23.30 -1.40 -24.36
C SER A 639 23.99 -1.07 -25.70
N GLU A 640 23.27 -1.19 -26.80
CA GLU A 640 23.84 -0.93 -28.13
C GLU A 640 24.36 0.52 -28.28
N ILE A 641 23.63 1.50 -27.73
CA ILE A 641 24.02 2.90 -27.76
C ILE A 641 25.25 3.18 -26.89
N ALA A 642 25.34 2.61 -25.69
CA ALA A 642 26.47 2.77 -24.79
C ALA A 642 27.74 2.13 -25.37
N ASN A 643 27.60 0.96 -26.01
CA ASN A 643 28.69 0.33 -26.74
C ASN A 643 29.17 1.21 -27.91
N ALA A 644 28.27 1.89 -28.61
CA ALA A 644 28.64 2.83 -29.68
C ALA A 644 29.36 4.07 -29.13
N MET A 645 28.92 4.59 -27.97
CA MET A 645 29.58 5.69 -27.26
C MET A 645 31.01 5.31 -26.82
N ASP A 646 31.20 4.12 -26.22
CA ASP A 646 32.51 3.65 -25.77
C ASP A 646 33.52 3.57 -26.93
N ILE A 647 33.06 3.17 -28.12
CA ILE A 647 33.86 3.20 -29.35
C ILE A 647 34.26 4.65 -29.70
N ALA A 648 33.31 5.60 -29.59
CA ALA A 648 33.55 7.01 -29.90
C ALA A 648 34.53 7.70 -28.95
N ARG A 649 34.57 7.24 -27.69
CA ARG A 649 35.48 7.73 -26.64
C ARG A 649 36.82 6.99 -26.64
N GLY A 650 36.95 5.90 -27.41
CA GLY A 650 38.17 5.09 -27.49
C GLY A 650 38.38 4.15 -26.28
N GLY A 651 37.32 3.90 -25.52
CA GLY A 651 37.31 3.06 -24.31
C GLY A 651 36.05 3.32 -23.47
N GLN A 652 35.78 2.41 -22.53
CA GLN A 652 34.70 2.56 -21.55
C GLN A 652 35.19 3.37 -20.35
N PHE A 653 34.49 4.46 -20.04
CA PHE A 653 34.82 5.36 -18.93
C PHE A 653 33.54 5.77 -18.20
N GLU A 654 33.30 5.18 -17.03
CA GLU A 654 32.15 5.47 -16.17
C GLU A 654 32.16 6.89 -15.58
N THR A 655 33.33 7.52 -15.53
CA THR A 655 33.54 8.91 -15.10
C THR A 655 34.48 9.62 -16.08
N ILE A 656 34.53 10.95 -16.03
CA ILE A 656 35.38 11.74 -16.92
C ILE A 656 36.87 11.45 -16.64
N PRO A 657 37.63 10.94 -17.63
CA PRO A 657 39.04 10.67 -17.47
C PRO A 657 39.88 11.96 -17.55
N ALA A 658 41.05 11.96 -16.94
CA ALA A 658 42.00 13.08 -17.03
C ALA A 658 42.41 13.44 -18.48
N SER A 659 42.28 12.50 -19.42
CA SER A 659 42.40 12.74 -20.85
C SER A 659 41.81 11.58 -21.63
N TYR A 660 41.01 11.87 -22.66
CA TYR A 660 40.58 10.88 -23.63
C TYR A 660 41.71 10.50 -24.61
N PRO A 661 41.69 9.31 -25.22
CA PRO A 661 42.61 8.93 -26.28
C PRO A 661 42.54 9.87 -27.50
N ASP A 662 43.66 10.10 -28.19
CA ASP A 662 43.72 10.93 -29.43
C ASP A 662 42.77 10.43 -30.54
N SER A 663 42.33 9.18 -30.48
CA SER A 663 41.38 8.59 -31.42
C SER A 663 39.92 8.96 -31.14
N ALA A 664 39.61 9.49 -29.95
CA ALA A 664 38.25 9.84 -29.56
C ALA A 664 37.69 10.98 -30.42
N TRP A 665 36.40 10.91 -30.71
CA TRP A 665 35.65 11.96 -31.41
C TRP A 665 34.41 12.43 -30.67
N TYR A 666 34.12 11.77 -29.54
CA TYR A 666 33.22 12.22 -28.50
C TYR A 666 34.02 12.29 -27.20
N THR A 667 33.98 13.44 -26.54
CA THR A 667 34.61 13.74 -25.26
C THR A 667 33.67 14.63 -24.47
N TYR A 668 33.78 14.60 -23.14
CA TYR A 668 32.92 15.38 -22.24
C TYR A 668 33.75 15.86 -21.06
N ASP A 669 33.51 17.09 -20.59
CA ASP A 669 34.31 17.74 -19.54
C ASP A 669 33.52 18.19 -18.29
N ASP A 670 32.21 18.00 -18.26
CA ASP A 670 31.38 18.26 -17.07
C ASP A 670 31.50 17.15 -16.01
N GLU A 671 32.31 17.40 -14.97
CA GLU A 671 32.56 16.46 -13.86
C GLU A 671 31.30 16.04 -13.07
N THR A 672 30.15 16.70 -13.25
CA THR A 672 28.88 16.31 -12.63
C THR A 672 28.15 15.20 -13.40
N CYS A 673 28.49 14.98 -14.67
CA CYS A 673 27.87 13.99 -15.54
C CYS A 673 28.47 12.59 -15.35
N ASN A 674 27.60 11.62 -15.05
CA ASN A 674 27.96 10.21 -14.89
C ASN A 674 27.84 9.43 -16.23
N TYR A 675 28.04 8.12 -16.22
CA TYR A 675 27.95 7.30 -17.44
C TYR A 675 26.59 7.41 -18.16
N SER A 676 25.50 7.51 -17.40
CA SER A 676 24.13 7.60 -17.91
C SER A 676 23.96 8.88 -18.74
N CYS A 677 24.26 10.02 -18.11
CA CYS A 677 24.23 11.34 -18.74
C CYS A 677 25.11 11.41 -20.00
N MET A 678 26.31 10.81 -19.99
CA MET A 678 27.16 10.78 -21.20
C MET A 678 26.54 9.97 -22.35
N VAL A 679 25.70 8.96 -22.06
CA VAL A 679 24.96 8.22 -23.09
C VAL A 679 23.85 9.08 -23.68
N THR A 680 23.08 9.78 -22.85
CA THR A 680 22.03 10.74 -23.26
C THR A 680 22.61 11.80 -24.20
N GLU A 681 23.71 12.43 -23.78
CA GLU A 681 24.48 13.40 -24.56
C GLU A 681 24.96 12.82 -25.90
N TYR A 682 25.46 11.58 -25.89
CA TYR A 682 25.92 10.93 -27.11
C TYR A 682 24.79 10.69 -28.11
N VAL A 683 23.56 10.39 -27.65
CA VAL A 683 22.36 10.31 -28.49
C VAL A 683 22.06 11.67 -29.09
N TYR A 684 22.00 12.73 -28.27
CA TYR A 684 21.76 14.10 -28.71
C TYR A 684 22.76 14.54 -29.79
N TRP A 685 24.07 14.46 -29.52
CA TRP A 685 25.11 14.88 -30.46
C TRP A 685 25.02 14.14 -31.79
N SER A 686 24.72 12.84 -31.73
CA SER A 686 24.64 11.98 -32.89
C SER A 686 23.40 12.24 -33.72
N LEU A 687 22.21 12.27 -33.11
CA LEU A 687 20.94 12.46 -33.82
C LEU A 687 20.86 13.85 -34.43
N THR A 688 21.18 14.90 -33.66
CA THR A 688 21.13 16.28 -34.17
C THR A 688 22.16 16.55 -35.27
N SER A 689 23.28 15.83 -35.29
CA SER A 689 24.23 15.85 -36.42
C SER A 689 23.72 15.13 -37.67
N ILE A 690 22.95 14.06 -37.50
CA ILE A 690 22.26 13.33 -38.58
C ILE A 690 21.18 14.22 -39.20
N LEU A 691 20.39 14.90 -38.36
CA LEU A 691 19.31 15.81 -38.76
C LEU A 691 19.82 17.14 -39.33
N GLY A 692 21.06 17.51 -39.02
CA GLY A 692 21.75 18.66 -39.60
C GLY A 692 21.77 19.91 -38.71
N ALA A 693 21.27 19.84 -37.47
CA ALA A 693 21.32 20.96 -36.52
C ALA A 693 22.76 21.42 -36.21
N GLN A 694 23.70 20.47 -36.19
CA GLN A 694 25.10 20.74 -35.85
C GLN A 694 25.95 21.19 -37.07
N ALA A 695 25.35 21.31 -38.26
CA ALA A 695 26.10 21.53 -39.49
C ALA A 695 26.73 22.93 -39.58
N GLY A 696 27.93 23.00 -40.18
CA GLY A 696 28.65 24.25 -40.45
C GLY A 696 29.99 24.39 -39.71
N ASP A 697 30.89 25.19 -40.28
CA ASP A 697 32.25 25.37 -39.74
C ASP A 697 32.26 26.19 -38.44
N GLU A 698 31.32 27.12 -38.28
CA GLU A 698 31.19 27.95 -37.08
C GLU A 698 30.66 27.14 -35.90
N ARG A 699 29.62 26.32 -36.10
CA ARG A 699 29.09 25.40 -35.07
C ARG A 699 30.14 24.36 -34.70
N LEU A 700 30.84 23.77 -35.67
CA LEU A 700 31.96 22.86 -35.39
C LEU A 700 33.02 23.53 -34.52
N ALA A 701 33.38 24.79 -34.78
CA ALA A 701 34.37 25.48 -33.95
C ALA A 701 33.92 25.67 -32.49
N GLN A 702 32.61 25.70 -32.23
CA GLN A 702 32.03 25.80 -30.89
C GLN A 702 32.03 24.47 -30.14
N ILE A 703 31.72 23.36 -30.83
CA ILE A 703 31.49 22.05 -30.20
C ILE A 703 32.66 21.07 -30.32
N ASN A 704 33.69 21.37 -31.12
CA ASN A 704 34.75 20.40 -31.47
C ASN A 704 35.66 19.99 -30.29
N ASN A 705 35.55 20.65 -29.13
CA ASN A 705 36.13 20.18 -27.87
C ASN A 705 35.42 18.93 -27.33
N GLU A 706 34.15 18.72 -27.67
CA GLU A 706 33.31 17.60 -27.21
C GLU A 706 32.89 16.68 -28.36
N TRP A 707 32.44 17.24 -29.49
CA TRP A 707 31.92 16.49 -30.62
C TRP A 707 32.54 16.87 -31.97
N GLN A 708 33.14 15.91 -32.67
CA GLN A 708 33.81 16.17 -33.96
C GLN A 708 32.96 15.85 -35.20
N LEU A 709 31.83 15.15 -35.05
CA LEU A 709 31.04 14.60 -36.17
C LEU A 709 29.78 15.42 -36.49
N ASN A 710 29.92 16.75 -36.57
CA ASN A 710 28.82 17.71 -36.69
C ASN A 710 27.95 17.66 -37.98
N THR A 711 28.09 16.63 -38.82
CA THR A 711 27.36 16.49 -40.09
C THR A 711 27.05 15.02 -40.35
N LEU A 712 25.93 14.73 -41.01
CA LEU A 712 25.53 13.39 -41.44
C LEU A 712 26.69 12.59 -42.08
N GLU A 713 27.46 13.18 -43.00
CA GLU A 713 28.55 12.48 -43.69
C GLU A 713 29.68 12.06 -42.74
N LYS A 714 29.91 12.83 -41.67
CA LYS A 714 30.91 12.51 -40.65
C LYS A 714 30.41 11.39 -39.74
N VAL A 715 29.14 11.42 -39.33
CA VAL A 715 28.53 10.33 -38.56
C VAL A 715 28.52 9.04 -39.39
N GLN A 716 28.12 9.09 -40.66
CA GLN A 716 28.15 7.95 -41.59
C GLN A 716 29.54 7.36 -41.83
N SER A 717 30.60 8.18 -41.78
CA SER A 717 31.95 7.71 -42.09
C SER A 717 32.72 7.21 -40.87
N LYS A 718 32.45 7.75 -39.68
CA LYS A 718 33.21 7.45 -38.44
C LYS A 718 32.35 6.86 -37.32
N GLY A 719 31.07 7.21 -37.23
CA GLY A 719 30.10 6.71 -36.25
C GLY A 719 29.11 5.69 -36.82
N LEU A 720 29.61 4.64 -37.50
CA LEU A 720 28.76 3.66 -38.21
C LEU A 720 27.73 2.96 -37.30
N ALA A 721 28.11 2.62 -36.06
CA ALA A 721 27.22 1.95 -35.12
C ALA A 721 26.05 2.86 -34.69
N VAL A 722 26.35 4.09 -34.26
CA VAL A 722 25.31 5.04 -33.84
C VAL A 722 24.45 5.51 -35.02
N HIS A 723 25.02 5.67 -36.22
CA HIS A 723 24.22 5.95 -37.41
C HIS A 723 23.23 4.82 -37.71
N ALA A 724 23.66 3.56 -37.61
CA ALA A 724 22.78 2.42 -37.88
C ALA A 724 21.63 2.34 -36.87
N LEU A 725 21.88 2.64 -35.60
CA LEU A 725 20.86 2.70 -34.55
C LEU A 725 19.86 3.83 -34.79
N LEU A 726 20.36 5.06 -34.92
CA LEU A 726 19.52 6.27 -34.98
C LEU A 726 18.82 6.50 -36.33
N THR A 727 19.11 5.68 -37.34
CA THR A 727 18.39 5.69 -38.63
C THR A 727 17.59 4.41 -38.88
N ASN A 728 17.47 3.55 -37.86
CA ASN A 728 16.64 2.37 -37.94
C ASN A 728 15.16 2.79 -37.83
N ALA A 729 14.42 2.61 -38.92
CA ALA A 729 13.00 2.94 -38.99
C ALA A 729 12.13 2.15 -38.00
N GLU A 730 12.63 1.04 -37.43
CA GLU A 730 11.94 0.28 -36.38
C GLU A 730 11.68 1.10 -35.11
N TYR A 731 12.54 2.07 -34.82
CA TYR A 731 12.44 2.86 -33.59
C TYR A 731 11.66 4.18 -33.77
N GLY A 732 11.28 4.55 -34.99
CA GLY A 732 10.49 5.77 -35.23
C GLY A 732 11.17 7.07 -34.78
N LEU A 733 12.51 7.12 -34.73
CA LEU A 733 13.24 8.36 -34.41
C LEU A 733 13.06 9.39 -35.54
N ALA A 734 13.04 10.68 -35.17
CA ALA A 734 12.94 11.78 -36.11
C ALA A 734 13.95 11.67 -37.27
N THR A 735 13.47 11.96 -38.48
CA THR A 735 14.26 11.93 -39.73
C THR A 735 14.45 13.32 -40.34
N SER A 736 13.67 14.29 -39.89
CA SER A 736 13.73 15.70 -40.21
C SER A 736 13.96 16.50 -38.94
N LEU A 737 14.75 17.58 -39.03
CA LEU A 737 15.01 18.46 -37.90
C LEU A 737 13.75 19.28 -37.57
N PRO A 738 13.30 19.33 -36.30
CA PRO A 738 12.23 20.23 -35.89
C PRO A 738 12.57 21.69 -36.19
N ASP A 739 11.58 22.44 -36.67
CA ASP A 739 11.70 23.87 -36.97
C ASP A 739 10.78 24.77 -36.13
N GLY A 740 9.96 24.17 -35.26
CA GLY A 740 9.04 24.85 -34.35
C GLY A 740 7.69 25.23 -34.97
N ASP A 741 7.37 24.75 -36.18
CA ASP A 741 6.11 24.99 -36.90
C ASP A 741 5.37 23.66 -37.19
N TYR A 742 4.79 23.06 -36.14
CA TYR A 742 4.06 21.80 -36.24
C TYR A 742 2.67 21.99 -36.88
N SER A 743 2.38 21.28 -37.97
CA SER A 743 1.23 21.58 -38.82
C SER A 743 -0.07 20.82 -38.47
N ALA A 744 -0.01 19.78 -37.65
CA ALA A 744 -1.17 18.95 -37.34
C ALA A 744 -2.12 19.60 -36.32
N GLN A 745 -1.57 20.35 -35.35
CA GLN A 745 -2.35 21.02 -34.32
C GLN A 745 -1.69 22.29 -33.80
N ASP A 746 -2.53 23.22 -33.32
CA ASP A 746 -2.09 24.40 -32.56
C ASP A 746 -2.12 24.09 -31.06
N PHE A 747 -1.07 24.43 -30.33
CA PHE A 747 -1.03 24.31 -28.87
C PHE A 747 -1.61 25.55 -28.17
N ILE A 748 -2.30 25.34 -27.05
CA ILE A 748 -2.92 26.41 -26.25
C ILE A 748 -2.34 26.37 -24.84
N ILE A 749 -1.77 27.50 -24.41
CA ILE A 749 -1.33 27.67 -23.03
C ILE A 749 -2.55 27.99 -22.16
N SER A 750 -2.74 27.20 -21.11
CA SER A 750 -3.77 27.37 -20.10
C SER A 750 -3.16 27.77 -18.76
N PRO A 751 -3.88 28.54 -17.92
CA PRO A 751 -3.47 28.79 -16.53
C PRO A 751 -3.58 27.51 -15.68
N THR A 752 -2.72 27.37 -14.67
CA THR A 752 -2.80 26.31 -13.63
C THR A 752 -3.54 26.82 -12.38
N GLU A 753 -3.73 25.97 -11.36
CA GLU A 753 -4.39 26.37 -10.09
C GLU A 753 -3.73 27.57 -9.38
N ALA A 754 -2.47 27.88 -9.67
CA ALA A 754 -1.82 29.12 -9.22
C ALA A 754 -2.50 30.41 -9.75
N ASP A 755 -3.35 30.33 -10.79
CA ASP A 755 -3.89 31.48 -11.52
C ASP A 755 -5.42 31.47 -11.72
N THR A 756 -6.21 30.76 -10.89
CA THR A 756 -7.69 30.81 -10.99
C THR A 756 -8.40 31.44 -9.78
N ASP A 757 -8.76 32.71 -9.97
CA ASP A 757 -10.08 33.25 -9.59
C ASP A 757 -10.90 33.30 -10.90
N GLU A 758 -12.02 32.57 -10.95
CA GLU A 758 -13.09 32.52 -11.98
C GLU A 758 -12.87 31.77 -13.33
N GLY A 759 -13.42 30.53 -13.42
CA GLY A 759 -14.58 30.21 -14.30
C GLY A 759 -14.40 29.81 -15.79
N GLY A 760 -14.36 28.48 -16.05
CA GLY A 760 -15.24 27.73 -16.97
C GLY A 760 -15.00 27.72 -18.50
N GLY A 761 -15.04 26.50 -19.09
CA GLY A 761 -15.53 26.25 -20.47
C GLY A 761 -14.74 25.24 -21.32
N GLU A 762 -15.41 24.16 -21.75
CA GLU A 762 -15.02 23.06 -22.65
C GLU A 762 -14.61 23.49 -24.09
N ASP A 763 -13.72 22.77 -24.81
CA ASP A 763 -14.04 21.64 -25.73
C ASP A 763 -13.00 21.41 -26.89
N GLY A 764 -12.65 20.13 -27.14
CA GLY A 764 -12.28 19.50 -28.44
C GLY A 764 -10.78 19.29 -28.80
N ASN A 765 -10.29 18.15 -29.33
CA ASN A 765 -10.90 16.92 -29.89
C ASN A 765 -9.80 15.86 -30.27
N GLU A 766 -9.62 14.78 -29.51
CA GLU A 766 -8.73 13.61 -29.78
C GLU A 766 -9.48 12.41 -30.41
N GLU A 767 -8.75 11.45 -30.99
CA GLU A 767 -9.31 10.26 -31.64
C GLU A 767 -10.16 9.40 -30.68
N LYS A 768 -11.39 9.12 -31.10
CA LYS A 768 -12.49 8.77 -30.19
C LYS A 768 -12.52 7.29 -29.83
N THR A 769 -12.37 7.01 -28.55
CA THR A 769 -12.88 5.80 -27.90
C THR A 769 -14.41 5.67 -28.06
N ALA A 770 -14.98 4.54 -27.68
CA ALA A 770 -16.41 4.26 -27.87
C ALA A 770 -17.29 5.32 -27.18
N SER A 771 -17.97 6.12 -27.97
CA SER A 771 -18.87 7.18 -27.51
C SER A 771 -20.34 6.73 -27.54
N PHE A 772 -21.10 7.19 -26.54
CA PHE A 772 -22.52 6.89 -26.39
C PHE A 772 -23.33 8.18 -26.40
N THR A 773 -24.31 8.27 -27.30
CA THR A 773 -25.12 9.48 -27.49
C THR A 773 -26.61 9.16 -27.53
N PHE A 774 -27.42 10.07 -26.99
CA PHE A 774 -28.88 10.01 -27.13
C PHE A 774 -29.30 10.79 -28.38
N GLU A 775 -30.33 10.30 -29.09
CA GLU A 775 -30.83 11.01 -30.26
C GLU A 775 -31.45 12.35 -29.84
N ASN A 776 -30.95 13.46 -30.40
CA ASN A 776 -31.35 14.82 -30.02
C ASN A 776 -31.13 15.16 -28.53
N ASP A 777 -30.15 14.51 -27.90
CA ASP A 777 -29.80 14.69 -26.47
C ASP A 777 -30.99 14.40 -25.52
N ASP A 778 -31.93 13.55 -25.94
CA ASP A 778 -33.05 13.08 -25.11
C ASP A 778 -32.62 11.91 -24.22
N ASP A 779 -32.04 12.25 -23.07
CA ASP A 779 -31.59 11.30 -22.05
C ASP A 779 -32.72 10.45 -21.42
N SER A 780 -33.99 10.78 -21.70
CA SER A 780 -35.15 10.00 -21.25
C SER A 780 -35.47 8.81 -22.17
N ALA A 781 -34.83 8.71 -23.34
CA ALA A 781 -35.05 7.65 -24.30
C ALA A 781 -34.57 6.27 -23.78
N ASP A 782 -35.21 5.20 -24.25
CA ASP A 782 -34.77 3.82 -23.96
C ASP A 782 -33.71 3.31 -24.94
N THR A 783 -33.16 4.19 -25.76
CA THR A 783 -32.28 3.88 -26.88
C THR A 783 -31.08 4.81 -26.85
N VAL A 784 -29.89 4.23 -26.99
CA VAL A 784 -28.61 4.95 -27.03
C VAL A 784 -27.79 4.49 -28.23
N TYR A 785 -27.02 5.40 -28.82
CA TYR A 785 -26.24 5.19 -30.03
C TYR A 785 -24.76 5.08 -29.71
N MET A 786 -24.12 4.02 -30.20
CA MET A 786 -22.69 3.76 -30.05
C MET A 786 -21.93 4.06 -31.34
N ASN A 787 -20.85 4.81 -31.23
CA ASN A 787 -19.89 5.09 -32.30
C ASN A 787 -18.46 5.05 -31.75
N GLY A 788 -17.52 4.51 -32.51
CA GLY A 788 -16.10 4.50 -32.15
C GLY A 788 -15.57 3.08 -31.91
N VAL A 789 -14.26 3.01 -31.67
CA VAL A 789 -13.54 1.76 -31.44
C VAL A 789 -13.73 1.33 -29.98
N ILE A 790 -13.87 0.02 -29.73
CA ILE A 790 -13.94 -0.51 -28.37
C ILE A 790 -12.52 -0.50 -27.79
N GLY A 791 -12.28 0.43 -26.87
CA GLY A 791 -11.04 0.60 -26.13
C GLY A 791 -11.12 0.05 -24.70
N SER A 792 -10.05 0.20 -23.94
CA SER A 792 -9.94 -0.25 -22.54
C SER A 792 -10.95 0.46 -21.62
N ASP A 793 -11.34 1.70 -21.95
CA ASP A 793 -12.33 2.51 -21.23
C ASP A 793 -13.79 2.09 -21.47
N THR A 794 -14.07 1.30 -22.51
CA THR A 794 -15.43 1.11 -23.03
C THR A 794 -16.32 0.37 -22.04
N LEU A 795 -15.77 -0.54 -21.23
CA LEU A 795 -16.52 -1.23 -20.17
C LEU A 795 -17.00 -0.25 -19.10
N ALA A 796 -16.11 0.61 -18.60
CA ALA A 796 -16.43 1.61 -17.58
C ALA A 796 -17.45 2.63 -18.09
N LEU A 797 -17.30 3.09 -19.34
CA LEU A 797 -18.27 3.97 -20.00
C LEU A 797 -19.66 3.32 -20.10
N MET A 798 -19.74 2.04 -20.48
CA MET A 798 -21.00 1.31 -20.57
C MET A 798 -21.64 1.04 -19.21
N GLN A 799 -20.85 0.65 -18.20
CA GLN A 799 -21.33 0.46 -16.83
C GLN A 799 -21.90 1.77 -16.27
N THR A 800 -21.20 2.88 -16.47
CA THR A 800 -21.65 4.23 -16.07
C THR A 800 -22.93 4.62 -16.80
N LEU A 801 -22.97 4.47 -18.12
CA LEU A 801 -24.12 4.77 -18.96
C LEU A 801 -25.37 3.98 -18.52
N PHE A 802 -25.27 2.66 -18.39
CA PHE A 802 -26.42 1.82 -18.07
C PHE A 802 -26.86 1.94 -16.62
N SER A 803 -25.98 2.37 -15.72
CA SER A 803 -26.33 2.64 -14.32
C SER A 803 -26.97 4.01 -14.15
N THR A 804 -26.49 5.01 -14.89
CA THR A 804 -27.06 6.37 -14.92
C THR A 804 -28.43 6.39 -15.60
N TYR A 805 -28.57 5.63 -16.68
CA TYR A 805 -29.78 5.58 -17.51
C TYR A 805 -30.38 4.17 -17.55
N PRO A 806 -30.96 3.67 -16.43
CA PRO A 806 -31.48 2.31 -16.31
C PRO A 806 -32.69 2.02 -17.21
N GLN A 807 -33.28 3.05 -17.83
CA GLN A 807 -34.33 2.93 -18.84
C GLN A 807 -33.82 2.39 -20.18
N ILE A 808 -32.51 2.45 -20.45
CA ILE A 808 -31.92 1.98 -21.71
C ILE A 808 -32.26 0.49 -21.88
N LYS A 809 -32.81 0.18 -23.05
CA LYS A 809 -33.16 -1.17 -23.48
C LYS A 809 -32.54 -1.54 -24.82
N THR A 810 -32.08 -0.55 -25.59
CA THR A 810 -31.54 -0.77 -26.93
C THR A 810 -30.26 0.00 -27.12
N LEU A 811 -29.20 -0.72 -27.47
CA LEU A 811 -27.95 -0.17 -27.97
C LEU A 811 -27.97 -0.21 -29.50
N VAL A 812 -28.03 0.98 -30.12
CA VAL A 812 -27.92 1.13 -31.57
C VAL A 812 -26.45 1.28 -31.92
N MET A 813 -25.89 0.28 -32.60
CA MET A 813 -24.49 0.26 -33.00
C MET A 813 -24.37 0.91 -34.37
N GLN A 814 -24.01 2.19 -34.39
CA GLN A 814 -24.00 3.01 -35.60
C GLN A 814 -22.70 2.79 -36.40
N ASN A 815 -21.54 2.98 -35.79
CA ASN A 815 -20.25 2.71 -36.42
C ASN A 815 -19.28 2.13 -35.40
N VAL A 816 -19.20 0.79 -35.33
CA VAL A 816 -18.35 0.08 -34.36
C VAL A 816 -17.37 -0.82 -35.13
N PRO A 817 -16.21 -0.26 -35.56
CA PRO A 817 -15.29 -0.93 -36.47
C PRO A 817 -14.56 -2.14 -35.88
N GLY A 818 -14.44 -2.22 -34.55
CA GLY A 818 -13.73 -3.31 -33.87
C GLY A 818 -13.37 -2.99 -32.44
N SER A 819 -12.51 -3.82 -31.88
CA SER A 819 -11.84 -3.67 -30.58
C SER A 819 -10.34 -3.48 -30.77
N MET A 820 -9.74 -2.64 -29.93
CA MET A 820 -8.30 -2.62 -29.68
C MET A 820 -7.95 -3.53 -28.51
N ASP A 821 -8.87 -3.61 -27.54
CA ASP A 821 -8.76 -4.50 -26.39
C ASP A 821 -9.82 -5.60 -26.50
N ASP A 822 -9.35 -6.80 -26.86
CA ASP A 822 -10.21 -7.96 -27.05
C ASP A 822 -10.79 -8.49 -25.73
N GLU A 823 -10.09 -8.35 -24.60
CA GLU A 823 -10.57 -8.82 -23.30
C GLU A 823 -11.67 -7.90 -22.76
N ILE A 824 -11.43 -6.59 -22.78
CA ILE A 824 -12.43 -5.58 -22.40
C ILE A 824 -13.64 -5.65 -23.32
N ASN A 825 -13.46 -5.90 -24.62
CA ASN A 825 -14.58 -6.12 -25.52
C ASN A 825 -15.49 -7.27 -25.06
N LEU A 826 -14.93 -8.42 -24.68
CA LEU A 826 -15.73 -9.55 -24.20
C LEU A 826 -16.44 -9.24 -22.87
N LEU A 827 -15.80 -8.49 -21.97
CA LEU A 827 -16.39 -8.04 -20.70
C LEU A 827 -17.52 -7.03 -20.90
N ALA A 828 -17.28 -5.98 -21.70
CA ALA A 828 -18.28 -4.97 -22.06
C ALA A 828 -19.47 -5.59 -22.82
N SER A 829 -19.19 -6.59 -23.65
CA SER A 829 -20.22 -7.40 -24.29
C SER A 829 -21.08 -8.16 -23.27
N MET A 830 -20.45 -8.75 -22.25
CA MET A 830 -21.18 -9.42 -21.17
C MET A 830 -22.03 -8.46 -20.36
N GLU A 831 -21.68 -7.18 -20.27
CA GLU A 831 -22.52 -6.16 -19.62
C GLU A 831 -23.86 -5.94 -20.36
N ILE A 832 -23.83 -5.84 -21.69
CA ILE A 832 -25.04 -5.83 -22.54
C ILE A 832 -25.90 -7.07 -22.26
N ARG A 833 -25.25 -8.24 -22.22
CA ARG A 833 -25.93 -9.53 -22.03
C ARG A 833 -26.58 -9.62 -20.66
N ASN A 834 -25.85 -9.27 -19.60
CA ASN A 834 -26.27 -9.40 -18.21
C ASN A 834 -27.42 -8.45 -17.88
N ARG A 835 -27.42 -7.25 -18.46
CA ARG A 835 -28.50 -6.26 -18.30
C ARG A 835 -29.71 -6.50 -19.20
N GLY A 836 -29.63 -7.49 -20.10
CA GLY A 836 -30.73 -7.81 -21.00
C GLY A 836 -30.99 -6.75 -22.07
N ILE A 837 -29.93 -6.09 -22.53
CA ILE A 837 -30.01 -5.01 -23.52
C ILE A 837 -30.10 -5.59 -24.94
N ASN A 838 -30.92 -4.97 -25.77
CA ASN A 838 -31.07 -5.32 -27.18
C ASN A 838 -29.99 -4.62 -28.00
N THR A 839 -29.51 -5.24 -29.08
CA THR A 839 -28.58 -4.63 -30.03
C THR A 839 -29.26 -4.45 -31.39
N HIS A 840 -29.06 -3.27 -31.99
CA HIS A 840 -29.61 -2.92 -33.29
C HIS A 840 -28.56 -2.28 -34.19
N ILE A 841 -28.50 -2.67 -35.46
CA ILE A 841 -27.67 -1.99 -36.47
C ILE A 841 -28.60 -1.26 -37.47
N PRO A 842 -28.53 0.07 -37.57
CA PRO A 842 -29.37 0.86 -38.47
C PRO A 842 -28.96 0.68 -39.93
N ALA A 843 -29.74 1.22 -40.87
CA ALA A 843 -29.60 0.91 -42.31
C ALA A 843 -28.27 1.40 -42.91
N ASP A 844 -27.68 2.44 -42.33
CA ASP A 844 -26.38 3.00 -42.63
C ASP A 844 -25.30 2.59 -41.62
N GLY A 845 -25.65 1.72 -40.66
CA GLY A 845 -24.75 1.29 -39.61
C GLY A 845 -23.92 0.07 -39.97
N MET A 846 -22.82 -0.09 -39.24
CA MET A 846 -21.93 -1.23 -39.38
C MET A 846 -21.31 -1.65 -38.04
N VAL A 847 -21.09 -2.95 -37.91
CA VAL A 847 -20.19 -3.52 -36.89
C VAL A 847 -19.17 -4.45 -37.56
N ALA A 848 -17.94 -4.49 -37.05
CA ALA A 848 -16.91 -5.42 -37.52
C ALA A 848 -15.97 -5.85 -36.38
N SER A 849 -15.18 -6.90 -36.60
CA SER A 849 -14.23 -7.46 -35.60
C SER A 849 -14.91 -7.66 -34.23
N GLY A 850 -14.31 -7.19 -33.14
CA GLY A 850 -14.90 -7.21 -31.79
C GLY A 850 -16.27 -6.52 -31.68
N GLY A 851 -16.58 -5.53 -32.52
CA GLY A 851 -17.92 -4.95 -32.61
C GLY A 851 -18.98 -5.96 -33.05
N SER A 852 -18.62 -6.95 -33.86
CA SER A 852 -19.51 -8.07 -34.19
C SER A 852 -19.75 -8.98 -32.99
N ASP A 853 -18.73 -9.17 -32.13
CA ASP A 853 -18.87 -9.93 -30.89
C ASP A 853 -19.79 -9.22 -29.90
N MET A 854 -19.63 -7.91 -29.74
CA MET A 854 -20.49 -7.09 -28.89
C MET A 854 -21.93 -7.04 -29.39
N PHE A 855 -22.15 -6.93 -30.70
CA PHE A 855 -23.49 -7.03 -31.28
C PHE A 855 -24.18 -8.35 -30.90
N LEU A 856 -23.43 -9.46 -30.87
CA LEU A 856 -23.97 -10.79 -30.57
C LEU A 856 -24.40 -10.99 -29.12
N ALA A 857 -23.90 -10.17 -28.20
CA ALA A 857 -24.29 -10.21 -26.79
C ALA A 857 -25.74 -9.77 -26.52
N GLY A 858 -26.32 -8.98 -27.42
CA GLY A 858 -27.69 -8.49 -27.29
C GLY A 858 -28.71 -9.62 -27.12
N VAL A 859 -29.69 -9.43 -26.23
CA VAL A 859 -30.75 -10.43 -26.01
C VAL A 859 -31.74 -10.50 -27.18
N LYS A 860 -31.97 -9.37 -27.84
CA LYS A 860 -32.61 -9.27 -29.14
C LYS A 860 -31.69 -8.53 -30.10
N ARG A 861 -31.38 -9.17 -31.22
CA ARG A 861 -30.39 -8.73 -32.22
C ARG A 861 -31.09 -8.49 -33.54
N THR A 862 -31.09 -7.24 -34.01
CA THR A 862 -31.81 -6.83 -35.21
C THR A 862 -30.96 -5.94 -36.09
N ILE A 863 -31.18 -6.00 -37.41
CA ILE A 863 -30.50 -5.14 -38.37
C ILE A 863 -31.50 -4.57 -39.37
N ALA A 864 -31.27 -3.36 -39.86
CA ALA A 864 -32.05 -2.76 -40.93
C ALA A 864 -31.48 -3.12 -42.32
N LEU A 865 -32.30 -2.96 -43.36
CA LEU A 865 -31.90 -3.25 -44.74
C LEU A 865 -30.83 -2.24 -45.20
N GLY A 866 -29.58 -2.68 -45.33
CA GLY A 866 -28.42 -1.85 -45.66
C GLY A 866 -27.26 -1.99 -44.66
N ALA A 867 -27.56 -2.43 -43.44
CA ALA A 867 -26.58 -2.68 -42.37
C ALA A 867 -25.54 -3.74 -42.75
N ARG A 868 -24.34 -3.64 -42.16
CA ARG A 868 -23.22 -4.56 -42.44
C ARG A 868 -22.63 -5.14 -41.15
N ILE A 869 -22.34 -6.44 -41.15
CA ILE A 869 -21.64 -7.16 -40.06
C ILE A 869 -20.39 -7.80 -40.65
N GLY A 870 -19.21 -7.42 -40.15
CA GLY A 870 -17.91 -7.86 -40.61
C GLY A 870 -17.25 -8.83 -39.64
N VAL A 871 -16.72 -9.95 -40.12
CA VAL A 871 -15.98 -10.92 -39.29
C VAL A 871 -14.64 -11.26 -39.92
N HIS A 872 -13.66 -11.58 -39.08
CA HIS A 872 -12.34 -12.07 -39.50
C HIS A 872 -11.65 -12.86 -38.37
N SER A 873 -10.48 -13.42 -38.66
CA SER A 873 -9.61 -14.05 -37.66
C SER A 873 -8.90 -13.01 -36.79
N TRP A 874 -8.71 -13.26 -35.50
CA TRP A 874 -7.78 -12.50 -34.67
C TRP A 874 -6.32 -12.90 -34.94
N SER A 875 -5.38 -12.05 -34.50
CA SER A 875 -3.93 -12.28 -34.48
C SER A 875 -3.39 -11.92 -33.10
N ASP A 876 -2.31 -12.59 -32.66
CA ASP A 876 -1.70 -12.38 -31.34
C ASP A 876 -0.64 -11.26 -31.31
N GLY A 877 -0.55 -10.45 -32.37
CA GLY A 877 0.49 -9.42 -32.51
C GLY A 877 1.90 -9.98 -32.79
N SER A 878 2.17 -11.27 -32.55
CA SER A 878 3.46 -11.92 -32.81
C SER A 878 3.64 -12.41 -34.25
N GLY A 879 2.69 -12.06 -35.13
CA GLY A 879 2.60 -12.52 -36.51
C GLY A 879 1.95 -13.89 -36.66
N LYS A 880 1.32 -14.44 -35.60
CA LYS A 880 0.48 -15.64 -35.68
C LYS A 880 -1.00 -15.26 -35.71
N ALA A 881 -1.75 -15.89 -36.60
CA ALA A 881 -3.20 -15.80 -36.64
C ALA A 881 -3.83 -16.92 -35.80
N ALA A 882 -5.10 -16.76 -35.45
CA ALA A 882 -5.85 -17.76 -34.69
C ALA A 882 -5.73 -19.19 -35.24
N LEU A 883 -5.72 -19.35 -36.57
CA LEU A 883 -5.61 -20.67 -37.22
C LEU A 883 -4.21 -21.30 -37.16
N ASP A 884 -3.19 -20.56 -36.74
CA ASP A 884 -1.86 -21.09 -36.47
C ASP A 884 -1.79 -21.83 -35.13
N TYR A 885 -2.76 -21.58 -34.24
CA TYR A 885 -2.93 -22.34 -33.01
C TYR A 885 -3.69 -23.64 -33.26
N LEU A 886 -3.30 -24.69 -32.51
CA LEU A 886 -4.02 -25.95 -32.52
C LEU A 886 -5.41 -25.76 -31.92
N LYS A 887 -6.42 -26.46 -32.45
CA LYS A 887 -7.83 -26.33 -32.04
C LYS A 887 -8.09 -26.48 -30.52
N GLY A 888 -7.21 -27.15 -29.78
CA GLY A 888 -7.31 -27.32 -28.32
C GLY A 888 -6.37 -26.42 -27.51
N HIS A 889 -5.83 -25.37 -28.14
CA HIS A 889 -4.97 -24.38 -27.50
C HIS A 889 -5.82 -23.39 -26.70
N GLN A 890 -5.32 -22.98 -25.54
CA GLN A 890 -6.05 -22.13 -24.57
C GLN A 890 -6.45 -20.76 -25.14
N ALA A 891 -5.71 -20.23 -26.12
CA ALA A 891 -6.05 -18.98 -26.81
C ALA A 891 -7.43 -19.00 -27.48
N HIS A 892 -8.00 -20.18 -27.74
CA HIS A 892 -9.37 -20.30 -28.24
C HIS A 892 -10.42 -20.29 -27.12
N ASP A 893 -10.04 -20.62 -25.89
CA ASP A 893 -10.99 -20.91 -24.81
C ASP A 893 -11.77 -19.65 -24.40
N ILE A 894 -11.15 -18.48 -24.37
CA ILE A 894 -11.82 -17.20 -24.04
C ILE A 894 -13.02 -16.94 -24.96
N TYR A 895 -12.83 -17.08 -26.27
CA TYR A 895 -13.88 -16.88 -27.28
C TYR A 895 -14.91 -18.01 -27.27
N LEU A 896 -14.47 -19.26 -27.14
CA LEU A 896 -15.37 -20.42 -27.08
C LEU A 896 -16.31 -20.35 -25.87
N ASN A 897 -15.78 -19.91 -24.73
CA ASN A 897 -16.55 -19.69 -23.50
C ASN A 897 -17.51 -18.52 -23.67
N TYR A 898 -17.05 -17.41 -24.24
CA TYR A 898 -17.88 -16.24 -24.54
C TYR A 898 -19.08 -16.58 -25.43
N TYR A 899 -18.87 -17.16 -26.63
CA TYR A 899 -19.97 -17.50 -27.53
C TYR A 899 -20.97 -18.47 -26.89
N LYS A 900 -20.47 -19.42 -26.09
CA LYS A 900 -21.32 -20.33 -25.33
C LYS A 900 -22.17 -19.60 -24.29
N ALA A 901 -21.62 -18.60 -23.60
CA ALA A 901 -22.33 -17.80 -22.60
C ALA A 901 -23.47 -16.96 -23.21
N ILE A 902 -23.25 -16.37 -24.38
CA ILE A 902 -24.28 -15.57 -25.09
C ILE A 902 -25.24 -16.43 -25.93
N GLY A 903 -25.03 -17.74 -25.99
CA GLY A 903 -25.91 -18.70 -26.67
C GLY A 903 -25.72 -18.79 -28.19
N ILE A 904 -24.52 -18.45 -28.67
CA ILE A 904 -24.08 -18.67 -30.06
C ILE A 904 -23.31 -20.00 -30.14
N THR A 905 -23.54 -20.77 -31.19
CA THR A 905 -22.82 -22.04 -31.39
C THR A 905 -21.35 -21.78 -31.68
N THR A 906 -20.45 -22.54 -31.06
CA THR A 906 -18.99 -22.38 -31.26
C THR A 906 -18.53 -22.62 -32.70
N ASP A 907 -19.34 -23.23 -33.56
CA ASP A 907 -19.08 -23.31 -35.01
C ASP A 907 -19.03 -21.94 -35.69
N PHE A 908 -19.67 -20.91 -35.10
CA PHE A 908 -19.58 -19.53 -35.57
C PHE A 908 -18.16 -18.97 -35.39
N TYR A 909 -17.55 -19.15 -34.21
CA TYR A 909 -16.14 -18.77 -33.98
C TYR A 909 -15.22 -19.41 -35.01
N TRP A 910 -15.31 -20.72 -35.23
CA TRP A 910 -14.47 -21.39 -36.22
C TRP A 910 -14.73 -20.95 -37.66
N TYR A 911 -15.89 -20.36 -37.92
CA TYR A 911 -16.21 -19.74 -39.20
C TYR A 911 -15.58 -18.34 -39.31
N THR A 912 -15.66 -17.50 -38.28
CA THR A 912 -15.06 -16.15 -38.32
C THR A 912 -13.56 -16.23 -38.62
N LEU A 913 -12.85 -17.17 -38.00
CA LEU A 913 -11.43 -17.41 -38.24
C LEU A 913 -11.08 -17.82 -39.69
N LYS A 914 -12.06 -18.36 -40.44
CA LYS A 914 -11.86 -18.83 -41.83
C LYS A 914 -12.43 -17.87 -42.87
N ALA A 915 -13.35 -17.00 -42.46
CA ALA A 915 -14.08 -16.12 -43.35
C ALA A 915 -13.15 -15.05 -43.95
N ALA A 916 -12.20 -14.55 -43.16
CA ALA A 916 -11.17 -13.59 -43.56
C ALA A 916 -9.95 -13.68 -42.63
N SER A 917 -8.76 -13.30 -43.14
CA SER A 917 -7.55 -13.13 -42.30
C SER A 917 -7.66 -11.87 -41.43
N ALA A 918 -6.80 -11.72 -40.42
CA ALA A 918 -6.79 -10.54 -39.53
C ALA A 918 -6.73 -9.20 -40.29
N ASP A 919 -6.03 -9.16 -41.43
CA ASP A 919 -5.87 -7.94 -42.24
C ASP A 919 -7.03 -7.65 -43.21
N SER A 920 -8.14 -8.39 -43.12
CA SER A 920 -9.26 -8.26 -44.05
C SER A 920 -10.60 -8.49 -43.37
N ILE A 921 -11.70 -8.01 -43.95
CA ILE A 921 -13.03 -8.17 -43.37
C ILE A 921 -13.93 -8.93 -44.35
N HIS A 922 -14.54 -10.03 -43.87
CA HIS A 922 -15.65 -10.68 -44.57
C HIS A 922 -16.98 -10.10 -44.10
N TRP A 923 -17.69 -9.43 -45.00
CA TRP A 923 -19.03 -8.91 -44.72
C TRP A 923 -20.06 -10.02 -44.92
N MET A 924 -20.75 -10.39 -43.85
CA MET A 924 -21.66 -11.52 -43.84
C MET A 924 -22.85 -11.33 -44.80
N THR A 925 -23.24 -12.41 -45.47
CA THR A 925 -24.47 -12.49 -46.27
C THR A 925 -25.69 -12.80 -45.39
N ALA A 926 -26.90 -12.52 -45.91
CA ALA A 926 -28.14 -12.83 -45.19
C ALA A 926 -28.27 -14.35 -44.90
N GLU A 927 -27.82 -15.20 -45.83
CA GLU A 927 -27.80 -16.64 -45.65
C GLU A 927 -26.86 -17.08 -44.52
N GLU A 928 -25.67 -16.47 -44.39
CA GLU A 928 -24.71 -16.74 -43.31
C GLU A 928 -25.24 -16.28 -41.95
N MET A 929 -25.87 -15.10 -41.89
CA MET A 929 -26.48 -14.60 -40.64
C MET A 929 -27.59 -15.53 -40.14
N VAL A 930 -28.39 -16.09 -41.06
CA VAL A 930 -29.41 -17.09 -40.72
C VAL A 930 -28.77 -18.41 -40.29
N LEU A 931 -27.72 -18.85 -40.98
CA LEU A 931 -27.02 -20.11 -40.69
C LEU A 931 -26.44 -20.13 -39.27
N TYR A 932 -25.81 -19.04 -38.84
CA TYR A 932 -25.15 -18.94 -37.54
C TYR A 932 -26.02 -18.30 -36.44
N GLY A 933 -27.28 -17.99 -36.74
CA GLY A 933 -28.20 -17.42 -35.75
C GLY A 933 -27.78 -16.04 -35.25
N VAL A 934 -27.11 -15.24 -36.10
CA VAL A 934 -26.65 -13.88 -35.75
C VAL A 934 -27.82 -12.98 -35.36
N LEU A 935 -28.99 -13.16 -35.98
CA LEU A 935 -30.21 -12.40 -35.69
C LEU A 935 -31.18 -13.22 -34.83
N THR A 936 -31.95 -12.53 -33.99
CA THR A 936 -33.04 -13.13 -33.21
C THR A 936 -34.38 -12.82 -33.88
N ASN A 937 -35.32 -13.77 -33.88
CA ASN A 937 -36.65 -13.61 -34.45
C ASN A 937 -37.57 -12.66 -33.67
#